data_AF-A0AAD0USN8-F1
#
_entry.id   AF-A0AAD0USN8-F1
#
_cell.length_a   1.000
_cell.length_b   1.000
_cell.length_c   1.000
_cell.angle_alpha   90.00
_cell.angle_beta   90.00
_cell.angle_gamma   90.00
#
_symmetry.space_group_name_H-M   'P 1'
#
loop_
_entity.id
_entity.type
_entity.pdbx_description
1 polymer ?
#
loop_
_entity_poly.entity_id
_entity_poly.type
_entity_poly.pdbx_seq_one_letter_code
_entity_poly.pdbx_strand_id
1 'polypeptide(L)'
;MKPEKYRFSKSKELTEVVLVSFSKPLPRTIRRSFISILRFFVFISFTGCIGNGNHSWGFKGIFGPMNLFQTSNAPLFLNYSSSPYVLTKDIPVATIQPTTSGSIDQCSSSPALPTGLSLDSETCEISGTPTVNQPATSYTITASNASETKNSSILITVNMNPPAALNFATSPFTFTVNSALTTIHPTYTGTITSCTSNVALPTGLFLGGSDCSLYGTPSLIQVASNYTITASNPFGNTSTTISIAVNAAPPAALNYAGTPFVLTQNATIGTVTPNYTGTVTACNSDIALPAGLSLDSVCQITGTPNTIQAATDYTITASNAYGNTSSTIRITVNLAPPSALNYAASPFVLTENSTITLTPTVTGTVTSCTSDISLPTGLSINATTCAISGTPNGTQAATNYTITASNAYGSTTNTISIAVNAAAPSGLTYSPTTLVFYKGVNSSIAPTVTGTVTSCSSGSTLPNGLSINTTTCAISGTPTNFQAGTNYTITASNSSGSTNASIGILIYGNPPIKTMQNTCWNTAGTLDAGCTAATSDGQDGKLQKGVNPSFTNQTVNGNEYIVIDNNTGLIWTTCHFNKTNADCSGGTTAYYNLTGAINACLALNAGAGYANRTNWRLPKISEIETLVNFNAATSPRAFTTAFPGTSGGYYYWSSTVYLPDTTKSLVLYFSDGGTTWTDSAPVGALARCVSPGP
;
A
#
# COMPACT_ATOMS: atom_id res chain seq x y z
N MET A 1 -27.42 -2.40 57.54
CA MET A 1 -27.00 -2.68 58.94
C MET A 1 -25.46 -2.67 59.01
N LYS A 2 -24.89 -2.36 60.19
CA LYS A 2 -23.49 -2.60 60.59
C LYS A 2 -23.44 -3.93 61.42
N PRO A 3 -22.28 -4.47 61.90
CA PRO A 3 -20.88 -4.00 61.81
C PRO A 3 -19.79 -5.06 61.43
N GLU A 4 -18.60 -4.54 61.09
CA GLU A 4 -17.21 -4.93 61.47
C GLU A 4 -16.81 -6.37 61.90
N LYS A 5 -15.64 -6.82 61.42
CA LYS A 5 -14.42 -6.99 62.26
C LYS A 5 -13.09 -7.13 61.48
N TYR A 6 -11.96 -7.16 62.20
CA TYR A 6 -10.59 -6.84 61.74
C TYR A 6 -9.78 -8.01 61.13
N ARG A 7 -8.67 -7.66 60.45
CA ARG A 7 -7.61 -8.56 59.93
C ARG A 7 -6.29 -8.43 60.74
N PHE A 8 -5.42 -9.44 60.62
CA PHE A 8 -4.04 -9.47 61.13
C PHE A 8 -3.08 -9.99 60.04
N SER A 9 -1.88 -9.40 59.90
CA SER A 9 -0.66 -10.11 59.49
C SER A 9 0.62 -9.30 59.78
N LYS A 10 1.71 -10.04 60.00
CA LYS A 10 3.14 -9.63 60.00
C LYS A 10 3.68 -9.58 58.55
N SER A 11 4.85 -9.02 58.22
CA SER A 11 5.81 -8.10 58.91
C SER A 11 6.97 -7.73 57.96
N LYS A 12 7.77 -6.70 58.32
CA LYS A 12 9.16 -6.44 57.86
C LYS A 12 9.34 -6.01 56.38
N GLU A 13 10.28 -5.13 56.01
CA GLU A 13 11.10 -4.17 56.80
C GLU A 13 11.76 -3.13 55.87
N LEU A 14 11.71 -1.85 56.24
CA LEU A 14 12.67 -0.77 55.93
C LEU A 14 12.09 0.54 56.48
N THR A 15 12.91 1.45 57.00
CA THR A 15 12.43 2.60 57.78
C THR A 15 13.27 3.86 57.57
N GLU A 16 12.73 4.81 56.83
CA GLU A 16 13.00 6.23 57.09
C GLU A 16 12.12 6.71 58.26
N VAL A 17 12.65 7.60 59.12
CA VAL A 17 11.83 8.53 59.92
C VAL A 17 12.55 9.89 59.98
N VAL A 18 11.73 10.94 59.99
CA VAL A 18 12.10 12.35 59.80
C VAL A 18 11.70 13.18 61.03
N LEU A 19 12.62 14.06 61.48
CA LEU A 19 12.42 15.30 62.27
C LEU A 19 11.79 15.32 63.70
N VAL A 20 12.44 16.15 64.55
CA VAL A 20 11.86 17.24 65.41
C VAL A 20 11.42 17.01 66.89
N SER A 21 11.89 17.96 67.73
CA SER A 21 11.26 18.59 68.93
C SER A 21 11.84 18.35 70.35
N PHE A 22 12.48 19.42 70.86
CA PHE A 22 12.52 19.96 72.25
C PHE A 22 12.21 19.09 73.50
N SER A 23 13.13 19.13 74.50
CA SER A 23 12.91 19.63 75.90
C SER A 23 13.94 19.08 76.92
N LYS A 24 14.16 19.81 78.03
CA LYS A 24 15.03 19.46 79.20
C LYS A 24 14.26 18.57 80.23
N PRO A 25 14.85 17.97 81.30
CA PRO A 25 16.23 18.06 81.83
C PRO A 25 16.90 16.71 82.28
N LEU A 26 18.06 16.85 82.95
CA LEU A 26 18.85 15.89 83.78
C LEU A 26 18.05 15.15 84.90
N PRO A 27 18.61 14.18 85.71
CA PRO A 27 20.02 13.69 85.83
C PRO A 27 20.24 12.14 86.07
N ARG A 28 21.53 11.72 86.24
CA ARG A 28 22.06 10.69 87.20
C ARG A 28 21.78 9.17 86.93
N THR A 29 22.65 8.18 87.25
CA THR A 29 24.00 8.18 87.89
C THR A 29 24.89 6.97 87.52
N ILE A 30 26.15 7.25 87.12
CA ILE A 30 27.45 6.66 87.55
C ILE A 30 27.52 5.18 88.03
N ARG A 31 28.36 4.37 87.35
CA ARG A 31 29.54 3.63 87.88
C ARG A 31 30.27 2.90 86.72
N ARG A 32 31.59 2.60 86.71
CA ARG A 32 32.88 3.01 87.34
C ARG A 32 33.96 2.06 86.73
N SER A 33 35.29 2.21 86.76
CA SER A 33 36.27 3.22 87.22
C SER A 33 37.69 2.83 86.72
N PHE A 34 38.72 3.63 87.09
CA PHE A 34 40.16 3.28 87.23
C PHE A 34 41.04 3.47 85.97
N ILE A 35 42.34 3.82 86.05
CA ILE A 35 43.30 4.23 87.13
C ILE A 35 44.43 5.04 86.42
N SER A 36 45.23 5.97 86.97
CA SER A 36 45.25 6.82 88.19
C SER A 36 46.51 7.75 88.13
N ILE A 37 46.98 8.30 89.27
CA ILE A 37 48.35 8.85 89.53
C ILE A 37 48.62 10.22 88.87
N LEU A 38 49.06 11.32 89.52
CA LEU A 38 49.45 11.70 90.91
C LEU A 38 49.46 13.27 90.97
N ARG A 39 49.31 14.08 92.04
CA ARG A 39 48.93 13.98 93.48
C ARG A 39 48.34 15.35 93.92
N PHE A 40 47.54 15.46 94.99
CA PHE A 40 47.83 16.03 96.35
C PHE A 40 48.63 17.35 96.37
N PHE A 41 48.32 18.33 97.24
CA PHE A 41 47.55 18.34 98.51
C PHE A 41 46.20 19.10 98.38
N VAL A 42 45.10 18.90 99.15
CA VAL A 42 44.76 18.24 100.43
C VAL A 42 45.19 18.95 101.73
N PHE A 43 44.26 19.65 102.39
CA PHE A 43 43.79 19.53 103.79
C PHE A 43 42.46 20.36 103.84
N ILE A 44 41.29 19.94 104.37
CA ILE A 44 40.90 19.46 105.72
C ILE A 44 40.93 20.60 106.77
N SER A 45 40.01 20.78 107.74
CA SER A 45 38.59 20.41 107.99
C SER A 45 38.21 20.99 109.39
N PHE A 46 36.93 20.91 109.80
CA PHE A 46 36.42 21.13 111.18
C PHE A 46 36.50 22.61 111.68
N THR A 47 35.43 23.22 112.22
CA THR A 47 34.71 23.00 113.50
C THR A 47 35.55 23.44 114.72
N GLY A 48 35.05 24.29 115.63
CA GLY A 48 33.71 24.91 115.65
C GLY A 48 33.42 25.72 116.92
N CYS A 49 32.14 25.86 117.23
CA CYS A 49 31.55 26.71 118.25
C CYS A 49 32.21 26.66 119.65
N ILE A 50 32.27 27.82 120.31
CA ILE A 50 31.53 27.95 121.57
C ILE A 50 30.50 29.08 121.40
N GLY A 51 29.22 28.70 121.40
CA GLY A 51 28.12 29.60 121.69
C GLY A 51 27.46 29.13 122.98
N ASN A 52 27.31 30.05 123.94
CA ASN A 52 26.41 30.02 125.09
C ASN A 52 26.83 31.19 126.01
N GLY A 53 25.92 31.94 126.63
CA GLY A 53 24.47 31.88 126.53
C GLY A 53 23.81 32.64 127.68
N ASN A 54 22.58 33.09 127.46
CA ASN A 54 21.66 33.66 128.45
C ASN A 54 22.05 34.94 129.21
N HIS A 55 21.13 35.90 129.09
CA HIS A 55 20.56 36.66 130.20
C HIS A 55 21.36 37.82 130.84
N SER A 56 21.05 39.01 130.29
CA SER A 56 20.25 40.03 131.01
C SER A 56 20.97 40.99 131.98
N TRP A 57 20.60 42.27 131.86
CA TRP A 57 20.65 43.32 132.89
C TRP A 57 22.07 43.69 133.38
N GLY A 58 22.66 44.72 132.76
CA GLY A 58 23.89 45.34 133.27
C GLY A 58 23.64 46.37 134.37
N PHE A 59 24.72 46.83 135.00
CA PHE A 59 24.74 48.12 135.70
C PHE A 59 26.10 48.83 135.56
N LYS A 60 26.23 50.01 136.18
CA LYS A 60 27.18 51.08 135.81
C LYS A 60 28.62 50.92 136.34
N GLY A 61 29.58 51.42 135.55
CA GLY A 61 30.70 52.24 136.04
C GLY A 61 32.10 51.62 135.97
N ILE A 62 33.21 52.40 136.03
CA ILE A 62 33.47 53.86 135.99
C ILE A 62 34.91 54.04 135.42
N PHE A 63 35.27 55.22 134.89
CA PHE A 63 36.52 55.55 134.15
C PHE A 63 36.62 54.90 132.75
N GLY A 64 37.30 55.48 131.74
CA GLY A 64 37.91 56.82 131.62
C GLY A 64 38.71 56.90 130.30
N PRO A 65 38.53 57.91 129.43
CA PRO A 65 39.06 57.86 128.06
C PRO A 65 40.42 58.56 127.88
N MET A 66 41.20 58.11 126.89
CA MET A 66 42.02 59.00 126.06
C MET A 66 42.33 58.35 124.70
N ASN A 67 42.64 59.18 123.71
CA ASN A 67 42.84 58.84 122.31
C ASN A 67 44.17 59.44 121.83
N LEU A 68 44.94 58.72 121.00
CA LEU A 68 46.04 59.30 120.21
C LEU A 68 46.37 58.39 119.02
N PHE A 69 46.45 58.99 117.83
CA PHE A 69 46.85 58.30 116.59
C PHE A 69 48.37 58.15 116.50
N GLN A 70 48.84 57.08 115.87
CA GLN A 70 50.12 57.10 115.16
C GLN A 70 50.04 56.18 113.92
N THR A 71 50.41 56.71 112.75
CA THR A 71 50.32 56.01 111.46
C THR A 71 51.60 55.25 111.15
N SER A 72 51.48 54.04 110.58
CA SER A 72 52.61 53.27 110.06
C SER A 72 52.80 53.53 108.56
N ASN A 73 53.67 54.49 108.22
CA ASN A 73 54.06 54.74 106.84
C ASN A 73 55.06 53.67 106.36
N ALA A 74 54.56 52.64 105.68
CA ALA A 74 55.38 51.85 104.77
C ALA A 74 55.73 52.71 103.53
N PRO A 75 56.97 52.68 103.01
CA PRO A 75 57.33 53.45 101.82
C PRO A 75 56.54 52.98 100.60
N LEU A 76 56.31 53.90 99.67
CA LEU A 76 55.54 53.59 98.46
C LEU A 76 56.35 52.65 97.56
N PHE A 77 55.70 51.64 96.98
CA PHE A 77 56.30 50.73 96.02
C PHE A 77 55.32 50.43 94.88
N LEU A 78 55.84 50.31 93.66
CA LEU A 78 55.12 49.94 92.46
C LEU A 78 56.07 49.16 91.54
N ASN A 79 55.71 47.93 91.18
CA ASN A 79 56.47 47.13 90.21
C ASN A 79 55.56 46.21 89.37
N TYR A 80 55.79 46.16 88.06
CA TYR A 80 55.14 45.27 87.12
C TYR A 80 56.14 44.21 86.61
N SER A 81 56.39 43.19 87.43
CA SER A 81 57.41 42.15 87.18
C SER A 81 57.21 41.33 85.90
N SER A 82 56.01 41.34 85.31
CA SER A 82 55.66 40.59 84.10
C SER A 82 55.78 41.40 82.80
N SER A 83 56.37 42.60 82.82
CA SER A 83 56.68 43.35 81.59
C SER A 83 57.89 42.74 80.86
N PRO A 84 57.92 42.66 79.51
CA PRO A 84 57.00 43.26 78.53
C PRO A 84 55.69 42.49 78.33
N TYR A 85 54.60 43.24 78.15
CA TYR A 85 53.27 42.69 77.87
C TYR A 85 53.00 42.64 76.36
N VAL A 86 52.68 41.45 75.85
CA VAL A 86 52.20 41.25 74.49
C VAL A 86 50.72 40.87 74.55
N LEU A 87 49.88 41.79 74.10
CA LEU A 87 48.43 41.68 74.14
C LEU A 87 47.88 41.42 72.74
N THR A 88 46.70 40.80 72.65
CA THR A 88 46.03 40.53 71.37
C THR A 88 44.87 41.49 71.18
N LYS A 89 44.82 42.16 70.03
CA LYS A 89 43.76 43.09 69.64
C LYS A 89 42.39 42.38 69.70
N ASP A 90 41.40 43.08 70.24
CA ASP A 90 40.01 42.64 70.41
C ASP A 90 39.80 41.41 71.34
N ILE A 91 40.85 40.97 72.05
CA ILE A 91 40.76 39.92 73.09
C ILE A 91 40.83 40.56 74.48
N PRO A 92 39.89 40.27 75.40
CA PRO A 92 39.95 40.76 76.77
C PRO A 92 41.22 40.31 77.48
N VAL A 93 41.88 41.27 78.15
CA VAL A 93 43.15 41.07 78.85
C VAL A 93 42.86 40.65 80.28
N ALA A 94 43.47 39.54 80.72
CA ALA A 94 43.49 39.15 82.12
C ALA A 94 44.23 40.24 82.94
N THR A 95 43.58 40.75 83.98
CA THR A 95 44.01 41.97 84.67
C THR A 95 45.48 41.92 85.09
N ILE A 96 46.23 42.92 84.64
CA ILE A 96 47.66 43.06 84.91
C ILE A 96 47.80 43.69 86.31
N GLN A 97 48.14 42.83 87.26
CA GLN A 97 48.32 43.12 88.67
C GLN A 97 49.74 43.65 88.96
N PRO A 98 49.92 44.88 89.48
CA PRO A 98 51.20 45.33 90.00
C PRO A 98 51.49 44.70 91.38
N THR A 99 52.77 44.66 91.77
CA THR A 99 53.17 44.50 93.17
C THR A 99 53.34 45.88 93.80
N THR A 100 52.59 46.18 94.87
CA THR A 100 52.55 47.49 95.53
C THR A 100 52.78 47.40 97.05
N SER A 101 53.21 48.51 97.66
CA SER A 101 53.19 48.70 99.12
C SER A 101 53.04 50.17 99.50
N GLY A 102 52.56 50.42 100.71
CA GLY A 102 52.13 51.76 101.16
C GLY A 102 50.68 52.05 100.74
N SER A 103 50.13 53.19 101.21
CA SER A 103 48.86 53.70 100.66
C SER A 103 49.10 54.30 99.28
N ILE A 104 48.17 54.10 98.36
CA ILE A 104 48.10 54.74 97.05
C ILE A 104 46.89 55.66 97.07
N ASP A 105 47.08 56.94 96.75
CA ASP A 105 46.00 57.91 96.67
C ASP A 105 45.63 58.20 95.19
N GLN A 106 46.57 57.99 94.26
CA GLN A 106 46.33 58.09 92.81
C GLN A 106 47.33 57.28 91.98
N CYS A 107 46.83 56.62 90.93
CA CYS A 107 47.58 56.01 89.83
C CYS A 107 47.35 56.76 88.50
N SER A 108 48.38 56.88 87.67
CA SER A 108 48.32 57.50 86.34
C SER A 108 49.28 56.84 85.34
N SER A 109 49.06 57.04 84.03
CA SER A 109 49.93 56.52 82.95
C SER A 109 50.38 57.64 82.01
N SER A 110 51.64 57.60 81.58
CA SER A 110 52.18 58.49 80.54
C SER A 110 53.04 57.73 79.53
N PRO A 111 52.72 57.76 78.21
CA PRO A 111 51.49 58.31 77.62
C PRO A 111 50.23 57.57 78.11
N ALA A 112 49.05 58.03 77.71
CA ALA A 112 47.79 57.34 78.02
C ALA A 112 47.77 55.92 77.41
N LEU A 113 47.22 54.95 78.16
CA LEU A 113 47.16 53.54 77.75
C LEU A 113 46.47 53.31 76.39
N PRO A 114 46.76 52.18 75.71
CA PRO A 114 46.10 51.79 74.46
C PRO A 114 44.58 51.83 74.55
N THR A 115 43.90 52.30 73.50
CA THR A 115 42.43 52.45 73.51
C THR A 115 41.73 51.13 73.84
N GLY A 116 40.83 51.17 74.82
CA GLY A 116 40.13 50.00 75.34
C GLY A 116 40.81 49.30 76.53
N LEU A 117 42.02 49.73 76.93
CA LEU A 117 42.58 49.44 78.25
C LEU A 117 42.33 50.61 79.21
N SER A 118 42.15 50.28 80.49
CA SER A 118 41.99 51.22 81.59
C SER A 118 42.95 50.89 82.73
N LEU A 119 43.54 51.94 83.32
CA LEU A 119 44.29 51.87 84.58
C LEU A 119 43.32 52.23 85.71
N ASP A 120 43.21 51.37 86.72
CA ASP A 120 42.49 51.69 87.95
C ASP A 120 43.28 52.70 88.80
N SER A 121 42.58 53.71 89.32
CA SER A 121 43.20 54.87 89.98
C SER A 121 43.68 54.63 91.40
N GLU A 122 43.24 53.54 92.06
CA GLU A 122 43.52 53.27 93.48
C GLU A 122 44.43 52.04 93.65
N THR A 123 44.30 51.05 92.76
CA THR A 123 45.06 49.79 92.79
C THR A 123 46.24 49.73 91.80
N CYS A 124 46.28 50.63 90.83
CA CYS A 124 47.16 50.56 89.65
C CYS A 124 46.94 49.29 88.77
N GLU A 125 45.81 48.58 88.90
CA GLU A 125 45.48 47.46 88.01
C GLU A 125 45.26 47.93 86.55
N ILE A 126 45.76 47.19 85.56
CA ILE A 126 45.47 47.45 84.14
C ILE A 126 44.55 46.35 83.59
N SER A 127 43.39 46.74 83.09
CA SER A 127 42.34 45.83 82.59
C SER A 127 41.72 46.34 81.28
N GLY A 128 40.86 45.53 80.65
CA GLY A 128 40.10 45.91 79.45
C GLY A 128 40.40 45.05 78.21
N THR A 129 40.09 45.59 77.03
CA THR A 129 40.23 44.93 75.72
C THR A 129 40.86 45.92 74.74
N PRO A 130 42.13 45.74 74.32
CA PRO A 130 42.79 46.71 73.46
C PRO A 130 42.24 46.66 72.03
N THR A 131 41.71 47.77 71.54
CA THR A 131 40.99 47.85 70.25
C THR A 131 41.85 48.25 69.06
N VAL A 132 43.09 48.70 69.30
CA VAL A 132 44.03 49.19 68.27
C VAL A 132 45.33 48.39 68.35
N ASN A 133 45.80 47.91 67.18
CA ASN A 133 47.10 47.26 67.04
C ASN A 133 48.21 48.33 67.12
N GLN A 134 49.23 48.11 67.95
CA GLN A 134 50.35 49.02 68.12
C GLN A 134 51.69 48.29 68.32
N PRO A 135 52.81 48.87 67.85
CA PRO A 135 54.14 48.37 68.18
C PRO A 135 54.42 48.50 69.69
N ALA A 136 55.48 47.83 70.13
CA ALA A 136 55.94 47.84 71.51
C ALA A 136 56.20 49.28 72.00
N THR A 137 55.32 49.78 72.85
CA THR A 137 55.31 51.17 73.32
C THR A 137 55.55 51.21 74.81
N SER A 138 56.39 52.13 75.28
CA SER A 138 56.76 52.25 76.69
C SER A 138 55.83 53.21 77.41
N TYR A 139 55.23 52.74 78.51
CA TYR A 139 54.33 53.49 79.39
C TYR A 139 54.98 53.61 80.76
N THR A 140 55.09 54.82 81.29
CA THR A 140 55.44 55.02 82.69
C THR A 140 54.14 55.07 83.49
N ILE A 141 53.95 54.08 84.36
CA ILE A 141 52.88 54.10 85.36
C ILE A 141 53.43 54.79 86.61
N THR A 142 52.69 55.76 87.12
CA THR A 142 53.06 56.58 88.26
C THR A 142 52.02 56.36 89.36
N ALA A 143 52.45 55.77 90.48
CA ALA A 143 51.68 55.74 91.72
C ALA A 143 52.15 56.88 92.63
N SER A 144 51.21 57.53 93.30
CA SER A 144 51.48 58.61 94.25
C SER A 144 50.57 58.55 95.47
N ASN A 145 51.09 59.06 96.58
CA ASN A 145 50.32 59.44 97.76
C ASN A 145 50.74 60.83 98.24
N ALA A 146 50.13 61.32 99.32
CA ALA A 146 50.40 62.64 99.91
C ALA A 146 51.85 62.90 100.39
N SER A 147 52.81 61.98 100.20
CA SER A 147 54.22 62.16 100.59
C SER A 147 55.25 61.60 99.59
N GLU A 148 54.90 60.58 98.80
CA GLU A 148 55.82 59.94 97.85
C GLU A 148 55.18 59.69 96.48
N THR A 149 56.03 59.61 95.45
CA THR A 149 55.68 59.18 94.10
C THR A 149 56.67 58.10 93.65
N LYS A 150 56.18 57.02 93.01
CA LYS A 150 57.02 55.98 92.39
C LYS A 150 56.57 55.71 90.96
N ASN A 151 57.55 55.50 90.10
CA ASN A 151 57.35 55.25 88.67
C ASN A 151 57.78 53.81 88.34
N SER A 152 56.97 53.09 87.56
CA SER A 152 57.32 51.79 86.98
C SER A 152 57.07 51.85 85.47
N SER A 153 58.12 51.64 84.69
CA SER A 153 58.02 51.64 83.22
C SER A 153 57.69 50.25 82.71
N ILE A 154 56.61 50.14 81.93
CA ILE A 154 56.15 48.91 81.29
C ILE A 154 56.12 49.06 79.77
N LEU A 155 56.46 47.98 79.06
CA LEU A 155 56.33 47.90 77.61
C LEU A 155 55.02 47.16 77.28
N ILE A 156 54.16 47.76 76.45
CA ILE A 156 52.94 47.13 75.94
C ILE A 156 52.94 47.11 74.41
N THR A 157 52.80 45.91 73.86
CA THR A 157 52.57 45.65 72.43
C THR A 157 51.15 45.15 72.24
N VAL A 158 50.44 45.56 71.20
CA VAL A 158 49.13 44.99 70.83
C VAL A 158 49.20 44.47 69.40
N ASN A 159 49.19 43.15 69.25
CA ASN A 159 49.25 42.46 67.96
C ASN A 159 47.84 42.15 67.43
N MET A 160 47.63 42.13 66.11
CA MET A 160 46.39 41.60 65.54
C MET A 160 46.26 40.09 65.84
N ASN A 161 45.04 39.64 66.15
CA ASN A 161 44.75 38.24 66.41
C ASN A 161 45.08 37.37 65.17
N PRO A 162 46.01 36.41 65.25
CA PRO A 162 46.42 35.62 64.08
C PRO A 162 45.28 34.74 63.56
N PRO A 163 45.20 34.47 62.24
CA PRO A 163 44.20 33.56 61.68
C PRO A 163 44.29 32.16 62.30
N ALA A 164 43.15 31.61 62.69
CA ALA A 164 43.04 30.26 63.24
C ALA A 164 41.73 29.58 62.78
N ALA A 165 41.68 28.25 62.88
CA ALA A 165 40.51 27.42 62.59
C ALA A 165 39.89 27.62 61.19
N LEU A 166 40.71 27.88 60.15
CA LEU A 166 40.26 27.99 58.76
C LEU A 166 39.65 26.67 58.27
N ASN A 167 38.39 26.70 57.86
CA ASN A 167 37.63 25.50 57.48
C ASN A 167 36.62 25.78 56.36
N PHE A 168 36.72 25.00 55.28
CA PHE A 168 35.74 24.92 54.19
C PHE A 168 34.86 23.68 54.39
N ALA A 169 33.74 23.84 55.12
CA ALA A 169 32.89 22.74 55.60
C ALA A 169 32.25 21.86 54.50
N THR A 170 32.32 22.28 53.23
CA THR A 170 31.75 21.62 52.05
C THR A 170 32.78 21.02 51.09
N SER A 171 34.06 20.97 51.47
CA SER A 171 35.09 20.17 50.78
C SER A 171 34.86 18.67 51.04
N PRO A 172 35.03 17.76 50.05
CA PRO A 172 35.56 17.96 48.71
C PRO A 172 34.58 18.63 47.74
N PHE A 173 35.09 19.57 46.95
CA PHE A 173 34.33 20.28 45.93
C PHE A 173 34.33 19.57 44.58
N THR A 174 33.18 19.57 43.93
CA THR A 174 33.02 19.21 42.51
C THR A 174 32.29 20.35 41.81
N PHE A 175 32.94 20.98 40.84
CA PHE A 175 32.37 22.05 40.02
C PHE A 175 32.13 21.59 38.59
N THR A 176 31.30 22.33 37.86
CA THR A 176 31.04 22.11 36.44
C THR A 176 31.78 23.16 35.61
N VAL A 177 32.51 22.73 34.58
CA VAL A 177 33.22 23.65 33.68
C VAL A 177 32.27 24.69 33.07
N ASN A 178 32.72 25.94 32.99
CA ASN A 178 31.97 27.12 32.56
C ASN A 178 30.74 27.50 33.42
N SER A 179 30.51 26.85 34.56
CA SER A 179 29.47 27.23 35.53
C SER A 179 30.05 28.16 36.60
N ALA A 180 29.45 29.34 36.79
CA ALA A 180 29.89 30.28 37.81
C ALA A 180 29.57 29.76 39.22
N LEU A 181 30.55 29.82 40.12
CA LEU A 181 30.38 29.45 41.52
C LEU A 181 29.52 30.49 42.25
N THR A 182 28.61 30.01 43.10
CA THR A 182 28.18 30.81 44.26
C THR A 182 29.37 30.89 45.23
N THR A 183 29.78 32.09 45.63
CA THR A 183 30.97 32.32 46.46
C THR A 183 30.94 31.48 47.74
N ILE A 184 32.00 30.71 47.97
CA ILE A 184 32.14 29.82 49.13
C ILE A 184 33.03 30.50 50.16
N HIS A 185 32.40 31.09 51.18
CA HIS A 185 33.13 31.68 52.31
C HIS A 185 33.54 30.57 53.30
N PRO A 186 34.83 30.47 53.67
CA PRO A 186 35.26 29.59 54.76
C PRO A 186 34.85 30.17 56.12
N THR A 187 34.81 29.30 57.13
CA THR A 187 34.79 29.71 58.53
C THR A 187 36.23 29.87 59.04
N TYR A 188 36.49 30.89 59.87
CA TYR A 188 37.79 31.13 60.51
C TYR A 188 37.63 32.02 61.75
N THR A 189 38.70 32.15 62.53
CA THR A 189 38.84 33.11 63.64
C THR A 189 40.12 33.94 63.47
N GLY A 190 40.23 35.07 64.17
CA GLY A 190 41.33 36.04 63.99
C GLY A 190 41.13 36.94 62.77
N THR A 191 42.16 37.72 62.43
CA THR A 191 42.13 38.72 61.33
C THR A 191 43.04 38.29 60.19
N ILE A 192 42.47 38.04 59.02
CA ILE A 192 43.20 37.69 57.79
C ILE A 192 43.63 38.98 57.07
N THR A 193 44.86 39.01 56.55
CA THR A 193 45.33 40.07 55.63
C THR A 193 45.91 39.54 54.32
N SER A 194 46.19 38.23 54.21
CA SER A 194 46.54 37.58 52.95
C SER A 194 46.12 36.11 52.94
N CYS A 195 45.49 35.69 51.84
CA CYS A 195 45.13 34.31 51.53
C CYS A 195 45.91 33.81 50.31
N THR A 196 46.48 32.62 50.42
CA THR A 196 47.27 31.98 49.35
C THR A 196 46.91 30.50 49.20
N SER A 197 47.27 29.91 48.07
CA SER A 197 47.20 28.45 47.82
C SER A 197 48.60 27.95 47.51
N ASN A 198 48.94 26.74 47.97
CA ASN A 198 50.25 26.11 47.74
C ASN A 198 50.57 25.88 46.25
N VAL A 199 49.55 25.73 45.41
CA VAL A 199 49.62 25.67 43.94
C VAL A 199 48.53 26.56 43.34
N ALA A 200 48.69 26.93 42.06
CA ALA A 200 47.67 27.71 41.35
C ALA A 200 46.32 26.97 41.34
N LEU A 201 45.23 27.69 41.64
CA LEU A 201 43.87 27.17 41.55
C LEU A 201 43.48 26.82 40.10
N PRO A 202 42.43 25.99 39.89
CA PRO A 202 41.92 25.69 38.56
C PRO A 202 41.61 26.96 37.77
N THR A 203 41.99 27.02 36.49
CA THR A 203 41.90 28.24 35.68
C THR A 203 40.50 28.87 35.74
N GLY A 204 40.43 30.11 36.22
CA GLY A 204 39.17 30.84 36.41
C GLY A 204 38.56 30.78 37.82
N LEU A 205 39.18 30.06 38.76
CA LEU A 205 38.88 30.13 40.20
C LEU A 205 39.89 31.01 40.94
N PHE A 206 39.42 31.72 41.96
CA PHE A 206 40.16 32.74 42.71
C PHE A 206 39.86 32.66 44.22
N LEU A 207 40.77 33.23 45.03
CA LEU A 207 40.61 33.40 46.47
C LEU A 207 40.46 34.88 46.84
N GLY A 208 39.52 35.20 47.73
CA GLY A 208 39.41 36.50 48.36
C GLY A 208 40.61 36.77 49.28
N GLY A 209 41.39 37.82 48.99
CA GLY A 209 42.67 38.06 49.67
C GLY A 209 42.58 38.33 51.18
N SER A 210 41.42 38.76 51.68
CA SER A 210 41.18 39.14 53.08
C SER A 210 40.16 38.26 53.83
N ASP A 211 39.54 37.28 53.16
CA ASP A 211 38.54 36.39 53.76
C ASP A 211 38.65 34.91 53.30
N CYS A 212 39.60 34.60 52.41
CA CYS A 212 39.81 33.30 51.79
C CYS A 212 38.58 32.74 51.03
N SER A 213 37.61 33.57 50.64
CA SER A 213 36.44 33.12 49.88
C SER A 213 36.83 32.53 48.51
N LEU A 214 36.27 31.38 48.15
CA LEU A 214 36.50 30.73 46.86
C LEU A 214 35.39 31.14 45.88
N TYR A 215 35.76 31.74 44.75
CA TYR A 215 34.83 32.24 43.74
C TYR A 215 35.39 32.10 42.31
N GLY A 216 34.55 32.37 41.30
CA GLY A 216 34.94 32.42 39.89
C GLY A 216 34.13 31.45 39.01
N THR A 217 34.69 31.12 37.85
CA THR A 217 34.10 30.22 36.85
C THR A 217 35.22 29.36 36.27
N PRO A 218 35.27 28.04 36.53
CA PRO A 218 36.38 27.21 36.10
C PRO A 218 36.27 26.92 34.59
N SER A 219 37.30 27.24 33.82
CA SER A 219 37.28 27.17 32.34
C SER A 219 37.86 25.88 31.76
N LEU A 220 38.47 25.03 32.58
CA LEU A 220 39.07 23.75 32.17
C LEU A 220 38.61 22.60 33.06
N ILE A 221 38.42 21.43 32.46
CA ILE A 221 38.13 20.17 33.16
C ILE A 221 39.40 19.69 33.87
N GLN A 222 39.26 19.20 35.11
CA GLN A 222 40.35 18.56 35.85
C GLN A 222 39.85 17.45 36.77
N VAL A 223 40.71 16.45 36.97
CA VAL A 223 40.53 15.43 38.01
C VAL A 223 40.65 16.02 39.42
N ALA A 224 40.06 15.35 40.41
CA ALA A 224 40.10 15.76 41.81
C ALA A 224 41.55 15.97 42.29
N SER A 225 41.86 17.21 42.66
CA SER A 225 43.20 17.65 43.06
C SER A 225 43.15 18.39 44.40
N ASN A 226 44.20 18.26 45.22
CA ASN A 226 44.27 18.84 46.56
C ASN A 226 45.00 20.19 46.56
N TYR A 227 44.43 21.18 47.24
CA TYR A 227 44.92 22.55 47.38
C TYR A 227 45.00 22.90 48.87
N THR A 228 46.17 23.27 49.36
CA THR A 228 46.36 23.74 50.73
C THR A 228 46.23 25.26 50.74
N ILE A 229 45.13 25.74 51.30
CA ILE A 229 44.79 27.16 51.42
C ILE A 229 45.36 27.67 52.75
N THR A 230 46.14 28.75 52.69
CA THR A 230 46.81 29.35 53.85
C THR A 230 46.29 30.77 54.06
N ALA A 231 45.64 30.99 55.20
CA ALA A 231 45.26 32.31 55.70
C ALA A 231 46.37 32.86 56.59
N SER A 232 46.73 34.12 56.43
CA SER A 232 47.87 34.73 57.12
C SER A 232 47.65 36.21 57.49
N ASN A 233 48.37 36.64 58.54
CA ASN A 233 48.65 38.03 58.84
C ASN A 233 50.09 38.16 59.40
N PRO A 234 50.61 39.38 59.69
CA PRO A 234 51.99 39.56 60.16
C PRO A 234 52.37 38.86 61.48
N PHE A 235 51.40 38.31 62.22
CA PHE A 235 51.57 37.69 63.54
C PHE A 235 51.30 36.17 63.54
N GLY A 236 50.83 35.59 62.43
CA GLY A 236 50.60 34.15 62.35
C GLY A 236 49.87 33.72 61.08
N ASN A 237 49.76 32.40 60.90
CA ASN A 237 49.02 31.79 59.80
C ASN A 237 48.33 30.50 60.24
N THR A 238 47.34 30.08 59.46
CA THR A 238 46.69 28.78 59.58
C THR A 238 46.39 28.25 58.18
N SER A 239 46.40 26.93 58.01
CA SER A 239 46.23 26.28 56.71
C SER A 239 45.21 25.15 56.78
N THR A 240 44.47 24.95 55.70
CA THR A 240 43.54 23.82 55.52
C THR A 240 43.62 23.29 54.10
N THR A 241 43.29 22.01 53.88
CA THR A 241 43.37 21.41 52.54
C THR A 241 41.99 21.10 52.01
N ILE A 242 41.71 21.61 50.81
CA ILE A 242 40.48 21.36 50.06
C ILE A 242 40.78 20.51 48.83
N SER A 243 39.84 19.67 48.43
CA SER A 243 39.90 18.94 47.15
C SER A 243 38.97 19.62 46.16
N ILE A 244 39.40 19.81 44.91
CA ILE A 244 38.59 20.34 43.82
C ILE A 244 38.67 19.44 42.58
N ALA A 245 37.53 18.95 42.12
CA ALA A 245 37.34 18.43 40.77
C ALA A 245 36.58 19.45 39.91
N VAL A 246 36.86 19.49 38.61
CA VAL A 246 36.04 20.24 37.63
C VAL A 246 35.62 19.29 36.52
N ASN A 247 34.34 18.94 36.52
CA ASN A 247 33.77 17.98 35.60
C ASN A 247 33.20 18.66 34.34
N ALA A 248 32.99 17.89 33.28
CA ALA A 248 32.23 18.36 32.14
C ALA A 248 30.75 18.51 32.50
N ALA A 249 30.05 19.46 31.89
CA ALA A 249 28.59 19.55 32.05
C ALA A 249 27.92 18.27 31.52
N PRO A 250 26.98 17.65 32.26
CA PRO A 250 26.18 16.54 31.76
C PRO A 250 25.32 17.02 30.56
N PRO A 251 24.96 16.12 29.63
CA PRO A 251 24.05 16.46 28.54
C PRO A 251 22.71 16.95 29.07
N ALA A 252 22.18 18.03 28.50
CA ALA A 252 20.89 18.60 28.88
C ALA A 252 20.09 19.10 27.67
N ALA A 253 18.77 19.24 27.84
CA ALA A 253 17.84 19.77 26.85
C ALA A 253 17.90 19.09 25.45
N LEU A 254 18.10 17.77 25.40
CA LEU A 254 18.07 17.01 24.15
C LEU A 254 16.71 17.13 23.47
N ASN A 255 16.71 17.59 22.22
CA ASN A 255 15.51 17.83 21.44
C ASN A 255 15.76 17.53 19.95
N TYR A 256 14.83 16.82 19.31
CA TYR A 256 14.83 16.53 17.88
C TYR A 256 13.75 17.36 17.18
N ALA A 257 14.16 18.41 16.48
CA ALA A 257 13.24 19.20 15.66
C ALA A 257 12.63 18.31 14.55
N GLY A 258 11.30 18.39 14.37
CA GLY A 258 10.58 17.65 13.32
C GLY A 258 9.95 16.31 13.75
N THR A 259 10.10 15.87 15.00
CA THR A 259 9.27 14.77 15.53
C THR A 259 7.78 15.21 15.60
N PRO A 260 6.79 14.39 15.18
CA PRO A 260 6.91 13.01 14.69
C PRO A 260 7.44 12.90 13.26
N PHE A 261 8.42 12.03 13.06
CA PHE A 261 9.03 11.76 11.76
C PHE A 261 8.19 10.76 10.96
N VAL A 262 7.66 11.19 9.81
CA VAL A 262 7.02 10.31 8.82
C VAL A 262 8.01 10.08 7.68
N LEU A 263 8.54 8.87 7.61
CA LEU A 263 9.59 8.47 6.67
C LEU A 263 9.01 7.58 5.56
N THR A 264 9.69 7.54 4.41
CA THR A 264 9.32 6.71 3.27
C THR A 264 10.30 5.54 3.13
N GLN A 265 9.77 4.33 3.02
CA GLN A 265 10.55 3.11 2.84
C GLN A 265 11.45 3.21 1.59
N ASN A 266 12.70 2.80 1.73
CA ASN A 266 13.76 2.86 0.71
C ASN A 266 14.17 4.27 0.24
N ALA A 267 13.66 5.34 0.87
CA ALA A 267 14.16 6.71 0.65
C ALA A 267 15.20 7.07 1.71
N THR A 268 16.41 7.46 1.29
CA THR A 268 17.46 7.92 2.21
C THR A 268 17.02 9.20 2.90
N ILE A 269 17.12 9.23 4.23
CA ILE A 269 16.75 10.42 5.02
C ILE A 269 17.89 11.45 5.00
N GLY A 270 17.52 12.74 5.09
CA GLY A 270 18.47 13.75 5.52
C GLY A 270 18.86 13.52 6.99
N THR A 271 20.10 13.85 7.35
CA THR A 271 20.61 13.71 8.73
C THR A 271 19.74 14.48 9.72
N VAL A 272 19.09 13.75 10.63
CA VAL A 272 18.32 14.37 11.72
C VAL A 272 19.31 14.72 12.83
N THR A 273 19.66 16.00 12.91
CA THR A 273 20.57 16.53 13.93
C THR A 273 19.78 17.05 15.14
N PRO A 274 20.02 16.54 16.36
CA PRO A 274 19.39 17.07 17.56
C PRO A 274 20.06 18.37 18.04
N ASN A 275 19.35 19.10 18.88
CA ASN A 275 19.94 20.14 19.73
C ASN A 275 20.10 19.60 21.16
N TYR A 276 21.20 19.93 21.82
CA TYR A 276 21.45 19.69 23.25
C TYR A 276 22.51 20.67 23.76
N THR A 277 22.66 20.77 25.08
CA THR A 277 23.78 21.45 25.75
C THR A 277 24.60 20.46 26.58
N GLY A 278 25.79 20.88 27.03
CA GLY A 278 26.75 19.99 27.67
C GLY A 278 27.61 19.22 26.66
N THR A 279 28.34 18.21 27.13
CA THR A 279 29.20 17.37 26.26
C THR A 279 28.66 15.95 26.19
N VAL A 280 28.43 15.44 24.99
CA VAL A 280 27.94 14.08 24.75
C VAL A 280 29.09 13.20 24.30
N THR A 281 29.20 12.00 24.89
CA THR A 281 30.22 11.00 24.52
C THR A 281 29.63 9.67 24.06
N ALA A 282 28.36 9.40 24.40
CA ALA A 282 27.62 8.24 23.92
C ALA A 282 26.12 8.54 23.83
N CYS A 283 25.48 7.98 22.82
CA CYS A 283 24.04 8.02 22.61
C CYS A 283 23.48 6.62 22.43
N ASN A 284 22.27 6.40 22.93
CA ASN A 284 21.57 5.12 22.83
C ASN A 284 20.06 5.33 22.63
N SER A 285 19.40 4.35 22.00
CA SER A 285 17.93 4.27 21.91
C SER A 285 17.43 3.15 22.83
N ASP A 286 16.30 3.35 23.49
CA ASP A 286 15.66 2.35 24.37
C ASP A 286 15.30 1.04 23.65
N ILE A 287 14.85 1.15 22.40
CA ILE A 287 14.67 0.04 21.45
C ILE A 287 15.47 0.30 20.17
N ALA A 288 15.79 -0.75 19.42
CA ALA A 288 16.52 -0.62 18.16
C ALA A 288 15.71 0.18 17.12
N LEU A 289 16.36 1.16 16.47
CA LEU A 289 15.75 1.99 15.44
C LEU A 289 15.24 1.16 14.24
N PRO A 290 14.28 1.70 13.43
CA PRO A 290 13.75 1.03 12.24
C PRO A 290 14.88 0.53 11.32
N ALA A 291 14.74 -0.68 10.78
CA ALA A 291 15.82 -1.33 10.04
C ALA A 291 16.32 -0.48 8.87
N GLY A 292 17.63 -0.24 8.81
CA GLY A 292 18.27 0.66 7.84
C GLY A 292 18.49 2.09 8.33
N LEU A 293 18.00 2.46 9.53
CA LEU A 293 18.43 3.66 10.25
C LEU A 293 19.54 3.35 11.26
N SER A 294 20.30 4.38 11.62
CA SER A 294 21.40 4.32 12.59
C SER A 294 21.43 5.58 13.45
N LEU A 295 21.90 5.43 14.70
CA LEU A 295 22.16 6.50 15.66
C LEU A 295 23.67 6.57 15.90
N ASP A 296 24.28 7.74 15.79
CA ASP A 296 25.71 7.93 16.05
C ASP A 296 26.02 8.35 17.51
N SER A 297 27.30 8.46 17.86
CA SER A 297 27.77 8.83 19.20
C SER A 297 27.48 10.29 19.60
N VAL A 298 27.04 11.14 18.66
CA VAL A 298 26.61 12.52 18.89
C VAL A 298 25.10 12.72 18.66
N CYS A 299 24.34 11.62 18.71
CA CYS A 299 22.87 11.54 18.63
C CYS A 299 22.27 11.93 17.26
N GLN A 300 23.05 11.95 16.17
CA GLN A 300 22.48 12.14 14.83
C GLN A 300 21.82 10.84 14.35
N ILE A 301 20.67 10.95 13.67
CA ILE A 301 20.00 9.82 13.04
C ILE A 301 20.15 9.92 11.52
N THR A 302 20.64 8.84 10.90
CA THR A 302 20.89 8.74 9.45
C THR A 302 20.50 7.38 8.90
N GLY A 303 20.33 7.28 7.57
CA GLY A 303 20.18 5.99 6.87
C GLY A 303 19.06 5.96 5.83
N THR A 304 18.58 4.74 5.55
CA THR A 304 17.55 4.46 4.55
C THR A 304 16.63 3.37 5.12
N PRO A 305 15.44 3.69 5.66
CA PRO A 305 14.60 2.71 6.34
C PRO A 305 14.02 1.71 5.33
N ASN A 306 14.27 0.42 5.53
CA ASN A 306 13.96 -0.63 4.55
C ASN A 306 12.77 -1.53 4.92
N THR A 307 12.22 -1.40 6.13
CA THR A 307 10.98 -2.05 6.58
C THR A 307 9.86 -1.04 6.86
N ILE A 308 8.64 -1.30 6.40
CA ILE A 308 7.45 -0.54 6.84
C ILE A 308 7.23 -0.68 8.35
N GLN A 309 6.71 0.35 8.99
CA GLN A 309 6.51 0.38 10.44
C GLN A 309 5.41 1.38 10.83
N ALA A 310 4.51 0.95 11.72
CA ALA A 310 3.55 1.85 12.37
C ALA A 310 4.26 2.89 13.25
N ALA A 311 3.54 3.97 13.59
CA ALA A 311 4.02 5.03 14.48
C ALA A 311 4.48 4.43 15.83
N THR A 312 5.78 4.50 16.08
CA THR A 312 6.44 3.91 17.24
C THR A 312 7.27 4.99 17.94
N ASP A 313 7.25 5.00 19.27
CA ASP A 313 8.02 5.94 20.10
C ASP A 313 9.37 5.33 20.48
N TYR A 314 10.41 6.17 20.44
CA TYR A 314 11.81 5.85 20.73
C TYR A 314 12.35 6.88 21.73
N THR A 315 12.88 6.41 22.85
CA THR A 315 13.52 7.26 23.85
C THR A 315 15.01 7.29 23.58
N ILE A 316 15.49 8.37 22.96
CA ILE A 316 16.92 8.55 22.72
C ILE A 316 17.54 9.22 23.95
N THR A 317 18.62 8.63 24.47
CA THR A 317 19.37 9.11 25.63
C THR A 317 20.76 9.56 25.20
N ALA A 318 21.09 10.83 25.46
CA ALA A 318 22.43 11.39 25.32
C ALA A 318 23.15 11.36 26.68
N SER A 319 24.41 10.90 26.71
CA SER A 319 25.13 10.63 27.95
C SER A 319 26.61 11.02 27.94
N ASN A 320 27.15 11.27 29.13
CA ASN A 320 28.58 11.27 29.41
C ASN A 320 28.85 10.69 30.82
N ALA A 321 30.11 10.66 31.26
CA ALA A 321 30.51 10.11 32.55
C ALA A 321 29.93 10.82 33.80
N TYR A 322 29.25 11.96 33.63
CA TYR A 322 28.73 12.81 34.70
C TYR A 322 27.19 12.93 34.70
N GLY A 323 26.51 12.37 33.70
CA GLY A 323 25.05 12.36 33.63
C GLY A 323 24.49 12.07 32.24
N ASN A 324 23.17 12.15 32.12
CA ASN A 324 22.45 11.94 30.87
C ASN A 324 21.18 12.80 30.79
N THR A 325 20.63 12.93 29.58
CA THR A 325 19.30 13.45 29.31
C THR A 325 18.65 12.62 28.22
N SER A 326 17.31 12.56 28.19
CA SER A 326 16.57 11.76 27.22
C SER A 326 15.50 12.59 26.50
N SER A 327 15.14 12.17 25.30
CA SER A 327 14.13 12.82 24.45
C SER A 327 13.36 11.75 23.69
N THR A 328 12.03 11.80 23.72
CA THR A 328 11.18 10.84 23.01
C THR A 328 10.85 11.36 21.62
N ILE A 329 11.20 10.59 20.59
CA ILE A 329 10.83 10.83 19.19
C ILE A 329 9.85 9.77 18.71
N ARG A 330 8.99 10.14 17.77
CA ARG A 330 8.03 9.22 17.14
C ARG A 330 8.41 9.01 15.69
N ILE A 331 8.53 7.75 15.25
CA ILE A 331 8.88 7.40 13.86
C ILE A 331 7.83 6.48 13.27
N THR A 332 7.35 6.84 12.08
CA THR A 332 6.52 6.01 11.19
C THR A 332 7.28 5.77 9.89
N VAL A 333 7.28 4.55 9.37
CA VAL A 333 7.85 4.24 8.03
C VAL A 333 6.73 3.75 7.12
N ASN A 334 6.33 4.63 6.20
CA ASN A 334 5.30 4.37 5.20
C ASN A 334 5.91 3.73 3.95
N LEU A 335 5.13 2.91 3.24
CA LEU A 335 5.50 2.42 1.91
C LEU A 335 5.53 3.59 0.91
N ALA A 336 6.49 3.59 -0.02
CA ALA A 336 6.56 4.59 -1.08
C ALA A 336 5.32 4.53 -2.00
N PRO A 337 4.76 5.69 -2.43
CA PRO A 337 3.70 5.69 -3.43
C PRO A 337 4.23 5.13 -4.76
N PRO A 338 3.40 4.44 -5.57
CA PRO A 338 3.85 3.92 -6.85
C PRO A 338 4.16 5.07 -7.81
N SER A 339 5.12 4.87 -8.70
CA SER A 339 5.61 5.90 -9.63
C SER A 339 5.99 5.30 -10.99
N ALA A 340 6.14 6.16 -12.01
CA ALA A 340 6.56 5.77 -13.37
C ALA A 340 5.74 4.63 -14.00
N LEU A 341 4.41 4.62 -13.80
CA LEU A 341 3.52 3.75 -14.56
C LEU A 341 3.60 4.12 -16.06
N ASN A 342 3.86 3.15 -16.93
CA ASN A 342 3.99 3.37 -18.36
C ASN A 342 3.64 2.12 -19.19
N TYR A 343 2.81 2.29 -20.22
CA TYR A 343 2.55 1.28 -21.25
C TYR A 343 3.25 1.68 -22.55
N ALA A 344 4.53 1.30 -22.69
CA ALA A 344 5.43 1.78 -23.74
C ALA A 344 4.99 1.47 -25.20
N ALA A 345 3.99 0.61 -25.41
CA ALA A 345 3.43 0.24 -26.71
C ALA A 345 2.06 0.88 -27.02
N SER A 346 1.61 1.86 -26.22
CA SER A 346 0.44 2.69 -26.54
C SER A 346 0.78 3.69 -27.67
N PRO A 347 -0.12 3.98 -28.64
CA PRO A 347 -1.50 3.54 -28.73
C PRO A 347 -1.66 2.09 -29.21
N PHE A 348 -2.61 1.37 -28.62
CA PHE A 348 -2.91 -0.02 -28.92
C PHE A 348 -4.00 -0.15 -29.98
N VAL A 349 -3.74 -0.92 -31.03
CA VAL A 349 -4.76 -1.39 -31.99
C VAL A 349 -4.90 -2.90 -31.82
N LEU A 350 -6.05 -3.33 -31.31
CA LEU A 350 -6.35 -4.72 -30.99
C LEU A 350 -7.28 -5.31 -32.05
N THR A 351 -7.27 -6.64 -32.20
CA THR A 351 -8.22 -7.39 -33.03
C THR A 351 -9.24 -8.08 -32.14
N GLU A 352 -10.52 -7.87 -32.45
CA GLU A 352 -11.66 -8.57 -31.86
C GLU A 352 -11.45 -10.10 -31.91
N ASN A 353 -11.84 -10.81 -30.84
CA ASN A 353 -11.66 -12.25 -30.64
C ASN A 353 -10.19 -12.75 -30.54
N SER A 354 -9.18 -11.87 -30.58
CA SER A 354 -7.79 -12.26 -30.27
C SER A 354 -7.48 -12.14 -28.78
N THR A 355 -6.83 -13.14 -28.18
CA THR A 355 -6.25 -13.00 -26.83
C THR A 355 -5.11 -11.98 -26.86
N ILE A 356 -5.05 -11.12 -25.83
CA ILE A 356 -3.98 -10.11 -25.67
C ILE A 356 -3.51 -10.01 -24.22
N THR A 357 -2.32 -9.43 -24.02
CA THR A 357 -1.81 -9.01 -22.70
C THR A 357 -0.90 -7.79 -22.88
N LEU A 358 -1.22 -6.70 -22.19
CA LEU A 358 -0.51 -5.43 -22.22
C LEU A 358 0.16 -5.24 -20.85
N THR A 359 1.46 -5.48 -20.77
CA THR A 359 2.25 -5.34 -19.53
C THR A 359 2.83 -3.93 -19.41
N PRO A 360 2.48 -3.15 -18.37
CA PRO A 360 3.15 -1.89 -18.08
C PRO A 360 4.47 -2.11 -17.33
N THR A 361 5.31 -1.08 -17.30
CA THR A 361 6.32 -0.90 -16.25
C THR A 361 5.74 -0.02 -15.14
N VAL A 362 6.06 -0.30 -13.87
CA VAL A 362 5.73 0.55 -12.71
C VAL A 362 6.81 0.39 -11.63
N THR A 363 7.09 1.46 -10.89
CA THR A 363 8.09 1.49 -9.81
C THR A 363 7.41 1.58 -8.44
N GLY A 364 7.89 0.80 -7.47
CA GLY A 364 7.29 0.68 -6.14
C GLY A 364 6.23 -0.42 -6.06
N THR A 365 5.64 -0.60 -4.87
CA THR A 365 4.66 -1.67 -4.62
C THR A 365 3.24 -1.15 -4.84
N VAL A 366 2.53 -1.77 -5.80
CA VAL A 366 1.14 -1.46 -6.13
C VAL A 366 0.20 -2.43 -5.40
N THR A 367 -0.88 -1.91 -4.82
CA THR A 367 -1.92 -2.74 -4.16
C THR A 367 -3.30 -2.58 -4.78
N SER A 368 -3.48 -1.64 -5.72
CA SER A 368 -4.67 -1.49 -6.55
C SER A 368 -4.30 -0.92 -7.92
N CYS A 369 -4.95 -1.41 -8.97
CA CYS A 369 -4.90 -0.86 -10.32
C CYS A 369 -6.33 -0.66 -10.82
N THR A 370 -6.67 0.54 -11.28
CA THR A 370 -7.99 0.89 -11.81
C THR A 370 -7.88 1.63 -13.14
N SER A 371 -8.97 1.62 -13.90
CA SER A 371 -9.19 2.47 -15.07
C SER A 371 -10.24 3.52 -14.72
N ASP A 372 -10.15 4.71 -15.30
CA ASP A 372 -11.12 5.81 -15.13
C ASP A 372 -12.49 5.49 -15.74
N ILE A 373 -12.51 4.81 -16.88
CA ILE A 373 -13.70 4.26 -17.54
C ILE A 373 -13.54 2.74 -17.77
N SER A 374 -14.66 2.04 -17.95
CA SER A 374 -14.68 0.59 -18.20
C SER A 374 -13.90 0.21 -19.47
N LEU A 375 -12.93 -0.69 -19.32
CA LEU A 375 -12.14 -1.27 -20.41
C LEU A 375 -13.03 -1.95 -21.47
N PRO A 376 -12.52 -2.15 -22.71
CA PRO A 376 -13.24 -2.84 -23.77
C PRO A 376 -13.76 -4.21 -23.30
N THR A 377 -14.97 -4.57 -23.70
CA THR A 377 -15.65 -5.77 -23.18
C THR A 377 -14.84 -7.03 -23.47
N GLY A 378 -14.59 -7.84 -22.44
CA GLY A 378 -13.72 -9.01 -22.50
C GLY A 378 -12.25 -8.77 -22.14
N LEU A 379 -11.84 -7.51 -21.88
CA LEU A 379 -10.57 -7.17 -21.24
C LEU A 379 -10.74 -6.92 -19.73
N SER A 380 -9.68 -7.17 -18.97
CA SER A 380 -9.62 -6.95 -17.52
C SER A 380 -8.24 -6.41 -17.10
N ILE A 381 -8.16 -5.74 -15.95
CA ILE A 381 -6.89 -5.26 -15.38
C ILE A 381 -6.53 -6.03 -14.11
N ASN A 382 -5.27 -6.44 -14.00
CA ASN A 382 -4.74 -7.07 -12.80
C ASN A 382 -4.44 -6.01 -11.72
N ALA A 383 -5.06 -6.13 -10.54
CA ALA A 383 -5.01 -5.13 -9.47
C ALA A 383 -3.64 -4.90 -8.79
N THR A 384 -2.62 -5.70 -9.08
CA THR A 384 -1.28 -5.59 -8.44
C THR A 384 -0.12 -5.40 -9.42
N THR A 385 -0.32 -5.73 -10.69
CA THR A 385 0.69 -5.55 -11.77
C THR A 385 0.26 -4.54 -12.83
N CYS A 386 -1.01 -4.10 -12.78
CA CYS A 386 -1.69 -3.29 -13.80
C CYS A 386 -1.68 -3.91 -15.22
N ALA A 387 -1.29 -5.17 -15.38
CA ALA A 387 -1.37 -5.85 -16.68
C ALA A 387 -2.83 -5.90 -17.16
N ILE A 388 -3.08 -5.45 -18.39
CA ILE A 388 -4.40 -5.51 -19.04
C ILE A 388 -4.44 -6.76 -19.91
N SER A 389 -5.37 -7.68 -19.68
CA SER A 389 -5.41 -8.98 -20.35
C SER A 389 -6.83 -9.47 -20.59
N GLY A 390 -7.01 -10.27 -21.64
CA GLY A 390 -8.29 -10.88 -22.00
C GLY A 390 -8.44 -11.05 -23.51
N THR A 391 -9.69 -11.11 -23.97
CA THR A 391 -10.07 -11.25 -25.38
C THR A 391 -11.19 -10.25 -25.66
N PRO A 392 -10.97 -9.18 -26.44
CA PRO A 392 -12.00 -8.17 -26.65
C PRO A 392 -13.08 -8.73 -27.58
N ASN A 393 -14.35 -8.63 -27.17
CA ASN A 393 -15.50 -9.29 -27.82
C ASN A 393 -16.50 -8.32 -28.47
N GLY A 394 -16.06 -7.11 -28.77
CA GLY A 394 -16.80 -6.11 -29.54
C GLY A 394 -15.87 -5.02 -30.07
N THR A 395 -16.20 -4.45 -31.22
CA THR A 395 -15.41 -3.37 -31.83
C THR A 395 -15.56 -2.03 -31.11
N GLN A 396 -14.50 -1.21 -31.16
CA GLN A 396 -14.46 0.10 -30.52
C GLN A 396 -13.51 1.05 -31.27
N ALA A 397 -13.94 2.29 -31.48
CA ALA A 397 -13.06 3.37 -31.93
C ALA A 397 -11.98 3.71 -30.89
N ALA A 398 -10.86 4.28 -31.32
CA ALA A 398 -9.75 4.67 -30.45
C ALA A 398 -10.22 5.51 -29.26
N THR A 399 -10.16 4.93 -28.06
CA THR A 399 -10.66 5.48 -26.81
C THR A 399 -9.50 5.59 -25.82
N ASN A 400 -9.42 6.71 -25.11
CA ASN A 400 -8.38 6.95 -24.12
C ASN A 400 -8.82 6.47 -22.73
N TYR A 401 -7.89 5.84 -22.02
CA TYR A 401 -8.07 5.22 -20.72
C TYR A 401 -6.97 5.71 -19.77
N THR A 402 -7.34 6.28 -18.63
CA THR A 402 -6.39 6.70 -17.59
C THR A 402 -6.24 5.60 -16.56
N ILE A 403 -5.20 4.80 -16.71
CA ILE A 403 -4.89 3.76 -15.73
C ILE A 403 -4.23 4.41 -14.52
N THR A 404 -4.70 4.04 -13.33
CA THR A 404 -4.17 4.48 -12.03
C THR A 404 -3.59 3.29 -11.28
N ALA A 405 -2.30 3.36 -10.94
CA ALA A 405 -1.65 2.43 -10.02
C ALA A 405 -1.54 3.09 -8.64
N SER A 406 -2.00 2.43 -7.57
CA SER A 406 -2.04 3.03 -6.24
C SER A 406 -1.68 2.06 -5.11
N ASN A 407 -1.33 2.65 -3.96
CA ASN A 407 -1.33 2.01 -2.67
C ASN A 407 -1.87 2.98 -1.60
N ALA A 408 -1.85 2.60 -0.33
CA ALA A 408 -2.42 3.39 0.78
C ALA A 408 -1.76 4.78 0.99
N TYR A 409 -0.63 5.07 0.33
CA TYR A 409 0.17 6.29 0.50
C TYR A 409 0.26 7.17 -0.75
N GLY A 410 -0.35 6.75 -1.86
CA GLY A 410 -0.45 7.57 -3.08
C GLY A 410 -0.64 6.76 -4.36
N SER A 411 -0.55 7.44 -5.50
CA SER A 411 -0.78 6.86 -6.82
C SER A 411 0.03 7.53 -7.93
N THR A 412 0.10 6.86 -9.07
CA THR A 412 0.60 7.37 -10.35
C THR A 412 -0.34 6.95 -11.47
N THR A 413 -0.39 7.72 -12.56
CA THR A 413 -1.31 7.50 -13.67
C THR A 413 -0.59 7.43 -15.01
N ASN A 414 -1.18 6.71 -15.97
CA ASN A 414 -0.74 6.68 -17.36
C ASN A 414 -1.96 6.61 -18.27
N THR A 415 -2.06 7.55 -19.22
CA THR A 415 -3.15 7.57 -20.20
C THR A 415 -2.73 6.80 -21.44
N ILE A 416 -3.47 5.74 -21.76
CA ILE A 416 -3.27 4.89 -22.94
C ILE A 416 -4.42 5.07 -23.91
N SER A 417 -4.19 4.82 -25.20
CA SER A 417 -5.28 4.73 -26.19
C SER A 417 -5.47 3.28 -26.62
N ILE A 418 -6.71 2.82 -26.74
CA ILE A 418 -7.05 1.48 -27.22
C ILE A 418 -8.13 1.62 -28.30
N ALA A 419 -7.91 0.98 -29.46
CA ALA A 419 -8.92 0.70 -30.47
C ALA A 419 -9.10 -0.82 -30.60
N VAL A 420 -10.32 -1.26 -30.90
CA VAL A 420 -10.62 -2.68 -31.21
C VAL A 420 -11.24 -2.77 -32.60
N ASN A 421 -10.47 -3.29 -33.55
CA ASN A 421 -10.91 -3.53 -34.92
C ASN A 421 -11.55 -4.92 -35.04
N ALA A 422 -12.52 -5.07 -35.94
CA ALA A 422 -13.17 -6.36 -36.22
C ALA A 422 -12.14 -7.43 -36.64
N ALA A 423 -12.43 -8.70 -36.37
CA ALA A 423 -11.67 -9.79 -36.99
C ALA A 423 -11.89 -9.80 -38.51
N ALA A 424 -10.85 -10.07 -39.29
CA ALA A 424 -11.00 -10.27 -40.74
C ALA A 424 -11.91 -11.50 -41.01
N PRO A 425 -12.80 -11.47 -42.03
CA PRO A 425 -13.69 -12.61 -42.28
C PRO A 425 -12.89 -13.81 -42.78
N SER A 426 -13.30 -15.02 -42.40
CA SER A 426 -12.57 -16.26 -42.69
C SER A 426 -13.50 -17.44 -42.97
N GLY A 427 -12.96 -18.50 -43.58
CA GLY A 427 -13.71 -19.75 -43.81
C GLY A 427 -14.89 -19.63 -44.79
N LEU A 428 -14.88 -18.65 -45.69
CA LEU A 428 -15.90 -18.52 -46.73
C LEU A 428 -15.94 -19.80 -47.58
N THR A 429 -17.11 -20.43 -47.65
CA THR A 429 -17.31 -21.71 -48.35
C THR A 429 -18.72 -21.82 -48.90
N TYR A 430 -18.88 -22.48 -50.05
CA TYR A 430 -20.18 -22.85 -50.62
C TYR A 430 -20.28 -24.38 -50.68
N SER A 431 -21.45 -24.92 -50.33
CA SER A 431 -21.74 -26.35 -50.39
C SER A 431 -23.06 -26.60 -51.12
N PRO A 432 -23.07 -27.29 -52.26
CA PRO A 432 -21.90 -27.81 -52.99
C PRO A 432 -21.07 -26.68 -53.64
N THR A 433 -19.83 -26.99 -53.99
CA THR A 433 -18.90 -26.08 -54.70
C THR A 433 -19.22 -25.93 -56.20
N THR A 434 -20.07 -26.81 -56.76
CA THR A 434 -20.57 -26.73 -58.14
C THR A 434 -22.09 -26.77 -58.14
N LEU A 435 -22.72 -25.77 -58.73
CA LEU A 435 -24.17 -25.63 -58.83
C LEU A 435 -24.67 -25.77 -60.26
N VAL A 436 -25.82 -26.41 -60.40
CA VAL A 436 -26.62 -26.44 -61.63
C VAL A 436 -27.92 -25.69 -61.33
N PHE A 437 -28.10 -24.55 -61.99
CA PHE A 437 -29.38 -23.84 -62.02
C PHE A 437 -30.04 -24.01 -63.40
N TYR A 438 -31.34 -23.74 -63.47
CA TYR A 438 -32.12 -23.89 -64.69
C TYR A 438 -32.64 -22.54 -65.16
N LYS A 439 -32.62 -22.30 -66.47
CA LYS A 439 -33.13 -21.08 -67.08
C LYS A 439 -34.58 -20.82 -66.65
N GLY A 440 -34.85 -19.62 -66.16
CA GLY A 440 -36.18 -19.19 -65.73
C GLY A 440 -36.61 -19.64 -64.33
N VAL A 441 -35.77 -20.38 -63.58
CA VAL A 441 -36.09 -20.84 -62.22
C VAL A 441 -35.36 -20.01 -61.17
N ASN A 442 -36.10 -19.31 -60.31
CA ASN A 442 -35.52 -18.58 -59.18
C ASN A 442 -34.75 -19.53 -58.26
N SER A 443 -33.46 -19.25 -58.09
CA SER A 443 -32.48 -20.10 -57.42
C SER A 443 -31.74 -19.29 -56.35
N SER A 444 -31.24 -19.96 -55.31
CA SER A 444 -30.50 -19.31 -54.22
C SER A 444 -29.49 -20.26 -53.57
N ILE A 445 -28.34 -19.73 -53.15
CA ILE A 445 -27.35 -20.41 -52.31
C ILE A 445 -26.79 -19.42 -51.28
N ALA A 446 -26.69 -19.85 -50.02
CA ALA A 446 -25.98 -19.14 -48.96
C ALA A 446 -24.62 -19.80 -48.70
N PRO A 447 -23.52 -19.04 -48.56
CA PRO A 447 -22.26 -19.58 -48.08
C PRO A 447 -22.27 -19.78 -46.56
N THR A 448 -21.29 -20.52 -46.06
CA THR A 448 -20.83 -20.41 -44.66
C THR A 448 -19.64 -19.45 -44.63
N VAL A 449 -19.58 -18.56 -43.65
CA VAL A 449 -18.47 -17.63 -43.41
C VAL A 449 -18.39 -17.29 -41.91
N THR A 450 -17.18 -17.06 -41.40
CA THR A 450 -16.91 -16.71 -40.00
C THR A 450 -16.45 -15.25 -39.89
N GLY A 451 -16.96 -14.53 -38.90
CA GLY A 451 -16.67 -13.10 -38.68
C GLY A 451 -17.61 -12.15 -39.45
N THR A 452 -17.57 -10.88 -39.08
CA THR A 452 -18.48 -9.85 -39.61
C THR A 452 -18.11 -9.42 -41.03
N VAL A 453 -18.95 -9.70 -42.01
CA VAL A 453 -18.77 -9.28 -43.41
C VAL A 453 -19.52 -7.98 -43.68
N THR A 454 -18.86 -6.99 -44.29
CA THR A 454 -19.46 -5.70 -44.66
C THR A 454 -19.46 -5.45 -46.17
N SER A 455 -18.74 -6.25 -46.96
CA SER A 455 -18.77 -6.20 -48.41
C SER A 455 -18.54 -7.60 -49.02
N CYS A 456 -19.35 -7.96 -50.01
CA CYS A 456 -19.23 -9.16 -50.82
C CYS A 456 -19.14 -8.76 -52.30
N SER A 457 -18.22 -9.39 -53.02
CA SER A 457 -18.01 -9.16 -54.46
C SER A 457 -17.72 -10.45 -55.21
N SER A 458 -17.97 -10.45 -56.51
CA SER A 458 -17.56 -11.52 -57.43
C SER A 458 -16.49 -11.00 -58.38
N GLY A 459 -15.40 -11.77 -58.57
CA GLY A 459 -14.28 -11.39 -59.46
C GLY A 459 -14.59 -11.44 -60.95
N SER A 460 -15.83 -11.78 -61.32
CA SER A 460 -16.37 -11.77 -62.68
C SER A 460 -17.89 -11.66 -62.57
N THR A 461 -18.53 -10.97 -63.52
CA THR A 461 -19.99 -10.75 -63.51
C THR A 461 -20.77 -12.06 -63.49
N LEU A 462 -21.60 -12.24 -62.47
CA LEU A 462 -22.49 -13.41 -62.35
C LEU A 462 -23.42 -13.56 -63.58
N PRO A 463 -23.92 -14.77 -63.86
CA PRO A 463 -24.82 -15.02 -64.99
C PRO A 463 -26.06 -14.11 -64.94
N ASN A 464 -26.49 -13.59 -66.11
CA ASN A 464 -27.63 -12.67 -66.22
C ASN A 464 -28.86 -13.18 -65.46
N GLY A 465 -29.35 -12.38 -64.52
CA GLY A 465 -30.49 -12.70 -63.65
C GLY A 465 -30.12 -13.22 -62.25
N LEU A 466 -28.84 -13.50 -61.98
CA LEU A 466 -28.31 -13.74 -60.64
C LEU A 466 -27.64 -12.49 -60.07
N SER A 467 -27.69 -12.35 -58.75
CA SER A 467 -27.06 -11.29 -57.97
C SER A 467 -26.37 -11.86 -56.72
N ILE A 468 -25.51 -11.06 -56.08
CA ILE A 468 -24.89 -11.39 -54.78
C ILE A 468 -25.34 -10.37 -53.72
N ASN A 469 -25.73 -10.87 -52.55
CA ASN A 469 -25.99 -10.05 -51.38
C ASN A 469 -24.66 -9.51 -50.82
N THR A 470 -24.57 -8.19 -50.65
CA THR A 470 -23.32 -7.49 -50.28
C THR A 470 -22.86 -7.68 -48.84
N THR A 471 -23.66 -8.28 -47.94
CA THR A 471 -23.28 -8.53 -46.55
C THR A 471 -23.34 -10.00 -46.13
N THR A 472 -24.14 -10.84 -46.80
CA THR A 472 -24.22 -12.29 -46.52
C THR A 472 -23.50 -13.16 -47.55
N CYS A 473 -23.04 -12.57 -48.67
CA CYS A 473 -22.46 -13.27 -49.82
C CYS A 473 -23.38 -14.35 -50.46
N ALA A 474 -24.67 -14.38 -50.10
CA ALA A 474 -25.64 -15.27 -50.73
C ALA A 474 -25.83 -14.89 -52.20
N ILE A 475 -25.83 -15.88 -53.10
CA ILE A 475 -26.05 -15.70 -54.54
C ILE A 475 -27.48 -16.14 -54.85
N SER A 476 -28.28 -15.27 -55.48
CA SER A 476 -29.69 -15.57 -55.74
C SER A 476 -30.25 -14.86 -56.98
N GLY A 477 -31.35 -15.41 -57.53
CA GLY A 477 -32.11 -14.80 -58.62
C GLY A 477 -32.56 -15.82 -59.67
N THR A 478 -33.09 -15.31 -60.78
CA THR A 478 -33.68 -16.12 -61.87
C THR A 478 -32.81 -16.01 -63.12
N PRO A 479 -31.94 -16.99 -63.43
CA PRO A 479 -31.01 -16.88 -64.54
C PRO A 479 -31.73 -16.97 -65.90
N THR A 480 -31.37 -16.09 -66.84
CA THR A 480 -32.14 -15.90 -68.09
C THR A 480 -31.53 -16.57 -69.33
N ASN A 481 -30.23 -16.87 -69.31
CA ASN A 481 -29.48 -17.41 -70.44
C ASN A 481 -28.78 -18.72 -70.07
N PHE A 482 -28.68 -19.64 -71.04
CA PHE A 482 -27.82 -20.82 -70.90
C PHE A 482 -26.36 -20.38 -70.74
N GLN A 483 -25.62 -21.09 -69.88
CA GLN A 483 -24.20 -20.89 -69.68
C GLN A 483 -23.54 -22.22 -69.31
N ALA A 484 -22.38 -22.50 -69.92
CA ALA A 484 -21.50 -23.59 -69.47
C ALA A 484 -21.02 -23.36 -68.02
N GLY A 485 -20.46 -24.41 -67.40
CA GLY A 485 -19.95 -24.36 -66.04
C GLY A 485 -18.76 -23.41 -65.92
N THR A 486 -18.97 -22.26 -65.28
CA THR A 486 -17.95 -21.21 -65.06
C THR A 486 -17.65 -21.08 -63.58
N ASN A 487 -16.37 -21.00 -63.21
CA ASN A 487 -15.95 -20.76 -61.83
C ASN A 487 -15.92 -19.27 -61.51
N TYR A 488 -16.65 -18.86 -60.48
CA TYR A 488 -16.66 -17.51 -59.92
C TYR A 488 -15.89 -17.49 -58.61
N THR A 489 -14.92 -16.59 -58.48
CA THR A 489 -14.30 -16.31 -57.18
C THR A 489 -15.12 -15.24 -56.48
N ILE A 490 -15.66 -15.57 -55.31
CA ILE A 490 -16.37 -14.65 -54.42
C ILE A 490 -15.41 -14.20 -53.33
N THR A 491 -15.42 -12.92 -53.00
CA THR A 491 -14.62 -12.34 -51.90
C THR A 491 -15.55 -11.72 -50.87
N ALA A 492 -15.43 -12.16 -49.63
CA ALA A 492 -16.06 -11.57 -48.45
C ALA A 492 -15.03 -10.71 -47.70
N SER A 493 -15.38 -9.48 -47.32
CA SER A 493 -14.45 -8.54 -46.72
C SER A 493 -15.07 -7.63 -45.65
N ASN A 494 -14.20 -7.07 -44.82
CA ASN A 494 -14.49 -5.94 -43.94
C ASN A 494 -13.27 -5.00 -43.85
N SER A 495 -13.30 -4.02 -42.96
CA SER A 495 -12.22 -3.03 -42.77
C SER A 495 -10.85 -3.62 -42.37
N SER A 496 -10.80 -4.87 -41.92
CA SER A 496 -9.59 -5.52 -41.38
C SER A 496 -9.04 -6.63 -42.27
N GLY A 497 -9.74 -7.01 -43.34
CA GLY A 497 -9.26 -8.01 -44.30
C GLY A 497 -10.36 -8.68 -45.12
N SER A 498 -10.00 -9.77 -45.80
CA SER A 498 -10.91 -10.53 -46.65
C SER A 498 -10.54 -12.01 -46.74
N THR A 499 -11.54 -12.82 -47.13
CA THR A 499 -11.41 -14.23 -47.50
C THR A 499 -12.10 -14.45 -48.84
N ASN A 500 -11.67 -15.46 -49.60
CA ASN A 500 -12.26 -15.80 -50.88
C ASN A 500 -12.68 -17.27 -50.95
N ALA A 501 -13.57 -17.58 -51.91
CA ALA A 501 -14.03 -18.93 -52.23
C ALA A 501 -14.36 -19.02 -53.72
N SER A 502 -14.12 -20.17 -54.34
CA SER A 502 -14.51 -20.43 -55.74
C SER A 502 -15.78 -21.29 -55.79
N ILE A 503 -16.73 -20.90 -56.65
CA ILE A 503 -17.97 -21.64 -56.91
C ILE A 503 -18.20 -21.80 -58.42
N GLY A 504 -18.39 -23.04 -58.88
CA GLY A 504 -18.77 -23.34 -60.25
C GLY A 504 -20.27 -23.17 -60.46
N ILE A 505 -20.70 -22.42 -61.46
CA ILE A 505 -22.12 -22.23 -61.81
C ILE A 505 -22.35 -22.62 -63.27
N LEU A 506 -23.20 -23.63 -63.48
CA LEU A 506 -23.77 -24.05 -64.76
C LEU A 506 -25.23 -23.56 -64.83
N ILE A 507 -25.61 -22.88 -65.92
CA ILE A 507 -27.02 -22.56 -66.20
C ILE A 507 -27.50 -23.46 -67.34
N TYR A 508 -28.26 -24.49 -67.00
CA TYR A 508 -28.84 -25.41 -67.98
C TYR A 508 -30.17 -24.87 -68.55
N GLY A 509 -30.76 -25.62 -69.48
CA GLY A 509 -32.05 -25.29 -70.11
C GLY A 509 -33.25 -25.46 -69.16
N ASN A 510 -34.36 -25.95 -69.68
CA ASN A 510 -35.52 -26.32 -68.86
C ASN A 510 -35.12 -27.36 -67.80
N PRO A 511 -35.70 -27.33 -66.58
CA PRO A 511 -35.50 -28.40 -65.61
C PRO A 511 -36.05 -29.72 -66.13
N PRO A 512 -35.51 -30.87 -65.68
CA PRO A 512 -36.10 -32.17 -65.99
C PRO A 512 -37.55 -32.24 -65.49
N ILE A 513 -38.37 -33.03 -66.16
CA ILE A 513 -39.73 -33.36 -65.72
C ILE A 513 -39.63 -34.51 -64.72
N LYS A 514 -40.34 -34.42 -63.59
CA LYS A 514 -40.41 -35.52 -62.62
C LYS A 514 -41.20 -36.70 -63.17
N THR A 515 -40.70 -37.89 -62.89
CA THR A 515 -41.40 -39.18 -63.06
C THR A 515 -42.56 -39.36 -62.07
N MET A 516 -42.61 -38.49 -61.04
CA MET A 516 -43.48 -38.52 -59.87
C MET A 516 -43.23 -39.68 -58.90
N GLN A 517 -42.25 -40.55 -59.15
CA GLN A 517 -41.82 -41.57 -58.19
C GLN A 517 -41.43 -40.91 -56.85
N ASN A 518 -42.19 -41.19 -55.78
CA ASN A 518 -41.89 -40.71 -54.42
C ASN A 518 -41.22 -41.76 -53.53
N THR A 519 -40.96 -42.97 -54.05
CA THR A 519 -40.38 -44.09 -53.30
C THR A 519 -39.13 -44.63 -53.99
N CYS A 520 -38.09 -44.90 -53.20
CA CYS A 520 -36.85 -45.49 -53.69
C CYS A 520 -36.88 -47.01 -53.62
N TRP A 521 -36.19 -47.65 -54.56
CA TRP A 521 -36.14 -49.11 -54.66
C TRP A 521 -34.69 -49.58 -54.80
N ASN A 522 -34.38 -50.77 -54.29
CA ASN A 522 -33.06 -51.39 -54.45
C ASN A 522 -33.04 -52.41 -55.62
N THR A 523 -31.87 -52.99 -55.91
CA THR A 523 -31.68 -53.97 -57.01
C THR A 523 -32.56 -55.21 -56.90
N ALA A 524 -33.07 -55.55 -55.70
CA ALA A 524 -33.98 -56.67 -55.50
C ALA A 524 -35.47 -56.29 -55.72
N GLY A 525 -35.76 -55.06 -56.15
CA GLY A 525 -37.13 -54.57 -56.32
C GLY A 525 -37.86 -54.35 -54.99
N THR A 526 -37.14 -54.15 -53.87
CA THR A 526 -37.74 -53.86 -52.56
C THR A 526 -37.51 -52.41 -52.13
N LEU A 527 -38.43 -51.89 -51.31
CA LEU A 527 -38.50 -50.49 -50.90
C LEU A 527 -37.29 -50.09 -50.03
N ASP A 528 -36.55 -49.06 -50.46
CA ASP A 528 -35.63 -48.31 -49.60
C ASP A 528 -36.37 -47.11 -49.01
N ALA A 529 -36.88 -47.27 -47.79
CA ALA A 529 -37.66 -46.25 -47.10
C ALA A 529 -36.87 -44.98 -46.71
N GLY A 530 -35.54 -44.99 -46.86
CA GLY A 530 -34.68 -43.83 -46.60
C GLY A 530 -34.00 -43.26 -47.85
N CYS A 531 -34.15 -43.88 -49.02
CA CYS A 531 -33.35 -43.59 -50.23
C CYS A 531 -31.83 -43.62 -49.95
N THR A 532 -31.38 -44.42 -48.99
CA THR A 532 -30.00 -44.44 -48.48
C THR A 532 -29.05 -45.30 -49.30
N ALA A 533 -29.55 -46.29 -50.03
CA ALA A 533 -28.75 -47.18 -50.87
C ALA A 533 -28.16 -46.42 -52.08
N ALA A 534 -26.95 -46.82 -52.48
CA ALA A 534 -26.32 -46.33 -53.71
C ALA A 534 -27.13 -46.67 -54.97
N THR A 535 -27.94 -47.74 -54.92
CA THR A 535 -28.87 -48.14 -55.99
C THR A 535 -30.03 -47.16 -56.17
N SER A 536 -30.27 -46.28 -55.19
CA SER A 536 -31.28 -45.22 -55.23
C SER A 536 -30.72 -43.88 -55.67
N ASP A 537 -29.41 -43.77 -55.92
CA ASP A 537 -28.84 -42.63 -56.62
C ASP A 537 -29.37 -42.60 -58.08
N GLY A 538 -29.71 -41.40 -58.56
CA GLY A 538 -30.36 -41.22 -59.86
C GLY A 538 -31.88 -41.45 -59.88
N GLN A 539 -32.46 -42.11 -58.88
CA GLN A 539 -33.93 -42.28 -58.79
C GLN A 539 -34.62 -40.96 -58.41
N ASP A 540 -35.74 -40.65 -59.05
CA ASP A 540 -36.53 -39.44 -58.74
C ASP A 540 -37.14 -39.49 -57.33
N GLY A 541 -37.38 -40.70 -56.79
CA GLY A 541 -37.68 -40.91 -55.38
C GLY A 541 -36.66 -40.29 -54.42
N LYS A 542 -35.37 -40.28 -54.80
CA LYS A 542 -34.27 -39.68 -54.03
C LYS A 542 -33.99 -38.24 -54.45
N LEU A 543 -34.07 -37.95 -55.75
CA LEU A 543 -33.69 -36.65 -56.30
C LEU A 543 -34.75 -35.59 -56.05
N GLN A 544 -36.03 -35.90 -56.31
CA GLN A 544 -37.19 -34.99 -56.19
C GLN A 544 -36.98 -33.60 -56.82
N LYS A 545 -36.14 -33.52 -57.86
CA LYS A 545 -35.65 -32.29 -58.49
C LYS A 545 -36.10 -32.22 -59.95
N GLY A 546 -36.69 -31.09 -60.32
CA GLY A 546 -37.32 -30.90 -61.62
C GLY A 546 -38.67 -30.22 -61.47
N VAL A 547 -39.40 -30.10 -62.57
CA VAL A 547 -40.80 -29.62 -62.57
C VAL A 547 -41.74 -30.82 -62.47
N ASN A 548 -42.79 -30.72 -61.65
CA ASN A 548 -43.87 -31.70 -61.68
C ASN A 548 -44.57 -31.64 -63.05
N PRO A 549 -44.99 -32.78 -63.64
CA PRO A 549 -45.90 -32.82 -64.78
C PRO A 549 -47.19 -32.04 -64.49
N SER A 550 -47.65 -31.29 -65.49
CA SER A 550 -48.80 -30.41 -65.40
C SER A 550 -49.55 -30.45 -66.73
N PHE A 551 -50.83 -30.85 -66.66
CA PHE A 551 -51.65 -31.10 -67.84
C PHE A 551 -52.97 -30.32 -67.75
N THR A 552 -53.39 -29.74 -68.87
CA THR A 552 -54.65 -29.00 -69.00
C THR A 552 -55.56 -29.70 -70.01
N ASN A 553 -56.65 -30.30 -69.56
CA ASN A 553 -57.66 -30.89 -70.45
C ASN A 553 -58.52 -29.78 -71.06
N GLN A 554 -58.78 -29.85 -72.36
CA GLN A 554 -59.62 -28.90 -73.09
C GLN A 554 -60.54 -29.62 -74.09
N THR A 555 -61.81 -29.22 -74.10
CA THR A 555 -62.75 -29.54 -75.19
C THR A 555 -62.71 -28.44 -76.24
N VAL A 556 -62.55 -28.82 -77.49
CA VAL A 556 -62.59 -27.95 -78.68
C VAL A 556 -63.72 -28.43 -79.58
N ASN A 557 -64.36 -27.51 -80.32
CA ASN A 557 -65.45 -27.77 -81.27
C ASN A 557 -66.64 -28.60 -80.71
N GLY A 558 -66.78 -28.68 -79.39
CA GLY A 558 -67.84 -29.38 -78.66
C GLY A 558 -67.59 -30.86 -78.37
N ASN A 559 -66.81 -31.56 -79.20
CA ASN A 559 -66.60 -33.01 -79.10
C ASN A 559 -65.14 -33.48 -79.34
N GLU A 560 -64.19 -32.55 -79.52
CA GLU A 560 -62.78 -32.86 -79.73
C GLU A 560 -62.02 -32.63 -78.42
N TYR A 561 -61.34 -33.65 -77.91
CA TYR A 561 -60.75 -33.64 -76.57
C TYR A 561 -59.23 -33.70 -76.66
N ILE A 562 -58.58 -32.65 -76.15
CA ILE A 562 -57.13 -32.51 -76.13
C ILE A 562 -56.58 -32.28 -74.72
N VAL A 563 -55.30 -32.56 -74.55
CA VAL A 563 -54.53 -32.31 -73.33
C VAL A 563 -53.32 -31.47 -73.69
N ILE A 564 -53.19 -30.30 -73.08
CA ILE A 564 -51.98 -29.47 -73.17
C ILE A 564 -51.02 -29.91 -72.07
N ASP A 565 -49.81 -30.31 -72.44
CA ASP A 565 -48.69 -30.46 -71.51
C ASP A 565 -48.10 -29.07 -71.25
N ASN A 566 -48.29 -28.55 -70.03
CA ASN A 566 -47.86 -27.21 -69.65
C ASN A 566 -46.34 -27.11 -69.42
N ASN A 567 -45.60 -28.23 -69.40
CA ASN A 567 -44.15 -28.28 -69.20
C ASN A 567 -43.39 -28.31 -70.54
N THR A 568 -43.89 -29.06 -71.53
CA THR A 568 -43.28 -29.20 -72.86
C THR A 568 -43.95 -28.34 -73.94
N GLY A 569 -45.18 -27.88 -73.71
CA GLY A 569 -46.03 -27.24 -74.71
C GLY A 569 -46.67 -28.19 -75.72
N LEU A 570 -46.44 -29.51 -75.61
CA LEU A 570 -47.05 -30.49 -76.51
C LEU A 570 -48.57 -30.59 -76.29
N ILE A 571 -49.31 -30.80 -77.37
CA ILE A 571 -50.76 -30.97 -77.35
C ILE A 571 -51.09 -32.41 -77.79
N TRP A 572 -51.82 -33.13 -76.95
CA TRP A 572 -52.13 -34.55 -77.12
C TRP A 572 -53.61 -34.79 -77.35
N THR A 573 -53.99 -35.89 -78.01
CA THR A 573 -55.38 -36.37 -77.93
C THR A 573 -55.67 -36.92 -76.53
N THR A 574 -56.77 -36.53 -75.89
CA THR A 574 -57.17 -37.01 -74.55
C THR A 574 -57.36 -38.53 -74.52
N CYS A 575 -57.83 -39.10 -75.63
CA CYS A 575 -58.01 -40.54 -75.80
C CYS A 575 -56.94 -41.18 -76.71
N HIS A 576 -56.81 -42.51 -76.61
CA HIS A 576 -56.23 -43.31 -77.70
C HIS A 576 -57.22 -43.38 -78.87
N PHE A 577 -56.74 -43.68 -80.07
CA PHE A 577 -57.53 -43.59 -81.31
C PHE A 577 -58.79 -44.48 -81.28
N ASN A 578 -59.85 -44.03 -81.97
CA ASN A 578 -61.22 -44.60 -81.97
C ASN A 578 -62.00 -44.61 -80.63
N LYS A 579 -61.42 -44.07 -79.55
CA LYS A 579 -62.18 -43.73 -78.32
C LYS A 579 -62.76 -42.31 -78.38
N THR A 580 -63.93 -42.13 -77.77
CA THR A 580 -64.70 -40.87 -77.74
C THR A 580 -65.13 -40.51 -76.33
N ASN A 581 -65.69 -39.31 -76.17
CA ASN A 581 -66.08 -38.68 -74.90
C ASN A 581 -64.86 -38.19 -74.09
N ALA A 582 -65.06 -37.20 -73.21
CA ALA A 582 -63.98 -36.60 -72.42
C ALA A 582 -63.28 -37.57 -71.46
N ASP A 583 -63.97 -38.65 -71.06
CA ASP A 583 -63.49 -39.73 -70.21
C ASP A 583 -63.03 -40.97 -71.00
N CYS A 584 -63.04 -40.91 -72.33
CA CYS A 584 -62.70 -42.00 -73.24
C CYS A 584 -63.54 -43.28 -73.05
N SER A 585 -64.75 -43.15 -72.48
CA SER A 585 -65.70 -44.27 -72.29
C SER A 585 -66.24 -44.78 -73.63
N GLY A 586 -66.63 -43.87 -74.52
CA GLY A 586 -67.27 -44.15 -75.80
C GLY A 586 -66.31 -44.67 -76.88
N GLY A 587 -66.86 -45.21 -77.96
CA GLY A 587 -66.08 -45.75 -79.07
C GLY A 587 -65.37 -47.09 -78.76
N THR A 588 -64.70 -47.63 -79.78
CA THR A 588 -64.06 -48.96 -79.73
C THR A 588 -62.53 -48.81 -79.69
N THR A 589 -61.86 -49.66 -78.93
CA THR A 589 -60.39 -49.71 -78.92
C THR A 589 -59.91 -50.37 -80.22
N ALA A 590 -59.18 -49.62 -81.04
CA ALA A 590 -58.59 -50.10 -82.27
C ALA A 590 -57.08 -50.33 -82.11
N TYR A 591 -56.61 -51.47 -82.64
CA TYR A 591 -55.21 -51.84 -82.68
C TYR A 591 -54.66 -51.58 -84.07
N TYR A 592 -53.40 -51.18 -84.14
CA TYR A 592 -52.72 -50.82 -85.38
C TYR A 592 -51.37 -51.54 -85.49
N ASN A 593 -50.87 -51.63 -86.72
CA ASN A 593 -49.44 -51.74 -86.99
C ASN A 593 -48.84 -50.32 -87.11
N LEU A 594 -47.50 -50.19 -87.23
CA LEU A 594 -46.84 -48.88 -87.18
C LEU A 594 -47.36 -47.92 -88.27
N THR A 595 -47.46 -48.39 -89.51
CA THR A 595 -47.97 -47.60 -90.65
C THR A 595 -49.42 -47.18 -90.43
N GLY A 596 -50.27 -48.06 -89.89
CA GLY A 596 -51.64 -47.75 -89.53
C GLY A 596 -51.74 -46.68 -88.43
N ALA A 597 -50.89 -46.74 -87.41
CA ALA A 597 -50.84 -45.76 -86.33
C ALA A 597 -50.37 -44.37 -86.80
N ILE A 598 -49.36 -44.33 -87.67
CA ILE A 598 -48.90 -43.10 -88.33
C ILE A 598 -50.04 -42.50 -89.17
N ASN A 599 -50.67 -43.30 -90.04
CA ASN A 599 -51.74 -42.84 -90.92
C ASN A 599 -52.98 -42.38 -90.13
N ALA A 600 -53.32 -43.04 -89.02
CA ALA A 600 -54.41 -42.63 -88.14
C ALA A 600 -54.16 -41.22 -87.57
N CYS A 601 -52.95 -40.93 -87.08
CA CYS A 601 -52.62 -39.59 -86.59
C CYS A 601 -52.50 -38.55 -87.72
N LEU A 602 -52.06 -38.93 -88.92
CA LEU A 602 -52.05 -38.03 -90.07
C LEU A 602 -53.46 -37.70 -90.60
N ALA A 603 -54.42 -38.61 -90.44
CA ALA A 603 -55.82 -38.37 -90.82
C ALA A 603 -56.48 -37.25 -90.00
N LEU A 604 -56.00 -36.99 -88.78
CA LEU A 604 -56.42 -35.84 -87.96
C LEU A 604 -56.02 -34.48 -88.55
N ASN A 605 -55.27 -34.44 -89.64
CA ASN A 605 -54.87 -33.21 -90.34
C ASN A 605 -55.76 -32.88 -91.56
N ALA A 606 -56.78 -33.68 -91.85
CA ALA A 606 -57.69 -33.45 -92.96
C ALA A 606 -58.67 -32.29 -92.70
N GLY A 607 -58.95 -31.48 -93.73
CA GLY A 607 -59.90 -30.37 -93.64
C GLY A 607 -59.45 -29.28 -92.68
N ALA A 608 -60.27 -28.97 -91.66
CA ALA A 608 -59.92 -28.05 -90.58
C ALA A 608 -58.95 -28.67 -89.54
N GLY A 609 -58.73 -29.99 -89.61
CA GLY A 609 -57.97 -30.75 -88.63
C GLY A 609 -58.70 -30.94 -87.30
N TYR A 610 -58.16 -31.81 -86.45
CA TYR A 610 -58.72 -32.11 -85.13
C TYR A 610 -58.36 -31.02 -84.12
N ALA A 611 -59.35 -30.56 -83.36
CA ALA A 611 -59.24 -29.46 -82.39
C ALA A 611 -58.70 -28.15 -83.01
N ASN A 612 -59.05 -27.89 -84.28
CA ASN A 612 -58.54 -26.79 -85.10
C ASN A 612 -57.02 -26.82 -85.33
N ARG A 613 -56.41 -28.02 -85.41
CA ARG A 613 -54.97 -28.22 -85.64
C ARG A 613 -54.71 -29.26 -86.72
N THR A 614 -53.78 -28.96 -87.63
CA THR A 614 -53.42 -29.78 -88.81
C THR A 614 -51.97 -30.28 -88.80
N ASN A 615 -51.37 -30.37 -87.61
CA ASN A 615 -49.98 -30.78 -87.37
C ASN A 615 -49.86 -31.99 -86.40
N TRP A 616 -50.88 -32.83 -86.35
CA TRP A 616 -50.91 -34.10 -85.61
C TRP A 616 -50.00 -35.15 -86.23
N ARG A 617 -49.36 -35.94 -85.37
CA ARG A 617 -48.48 -37.05 -85.72
C ARG A 617 -48.47 -38.09 -84.61
N LEU A 618 -47.82 -39.23 -84.89
CA LEU A 618 -47.42 -40.17 -83.85
C LEU A 618 -46.29 -39.53 -82.98
N PRO A 619 -46.28 -39.73 -81.65
CA PRO A 619 -45.24 -39.19 -80.77
C PRO A 619 -43.90 -39.88 -81.00
N LYS A 620 -42.81 -39.25 -80.56
CA LYS A 620 -41.53 -39.92 -80.29
C LYS A 620 -41.61 -40.64 -78.95
N ILE A 621 -40.75 -41.63 -78.73
CA ILE A 621 -40.75 -42.38 -77.46
C ILE A 621 -40.52 -41.45 -76.26
N SER A 622 -39.55 -40.52 -76.38
CA SER A 622 -39.23 -39.49 -75.38
C SER A 622 -40.30 -38.43 -75.15
N GLU A 623 -41.38 -38.43 -75.95
CA GLU A 623 -42.54 -37.57 -75.74
C GLU A 623 -43.64 -38.34 -75.00
N ILE A 624 -43.90 -39.60 -75.38
CA ILE A 624 -44.93 -40.40 -74.70
C ILE A 624 -44.47 -40.90 -73.32
N GLU A 625 -43.15 -41.02 -73.10
CA GLU A 625 -42.55 -41.28 -71.79
C GLU A 625 -42.89 -40.20 -70.74
N THR A 626 -43.16 -38.94 -71.11
CA THR A 626 -43.57 -37.89 -70.15
C THR A 626 -44.97 -38.10 -69.59
N LEU A 627 -45.77 -38.99 -70.20
CA LEU A 627 -47.12 -39.32 -69.76
C LEU A 627 -47.14 -40.42 -68.67
N VAL A 628 -45.99 -41.01 -68.35
CA VAL A 628 -45.84 -42.07 -67.36
C VAL A 628 -45.84 -41.49 -65.95
N ASN A 629 -46.68 -42.06 -65.08
CA ASN A 629 -46.76 -41.73 -63.67
C ASN A 629 -46.23 -42.90 -62.83
N PHE A 630 -44.96 -42.85 -62.43
CA PHE A 630 -44.36 -43.93 -61.65
C PHE A 630 -44.91 -44.02 -60.22
N ASN A 631 -45.60 -42.99 -59.72
CA ASN A 631 -46.28 -43.00 -58.42
C ASN A 631 -47.61 -43.78 -58.44
N ALA A 632 -48.11 -44.19 -59.61
CA ALA A 632 -49.33 -44.97 -59.69
C ALA A 632 -49.15 -46.32 -58.98
N ALA A 633 -50.05 -46.64 -58.04
CA ALA A 633 -49.96 -47.87 -57.26
C ALA A 633 -50.21 -49.14 -58.09
N THR A 634 -50.97 -49.02 -59.18
CA THR A 634 -51.36 -50.12 -60.08
C THR A 634 -51.30 -49.68 -61.54
N SER A 635 -51.31 -50.67 -62.44
CA SER A 635 -51.49 -50.44 -63.88
C SER A 635 -52.86 -49.82 -64.17
N PRO A 636 -52.99 -48.80 -65.04
CA PRO A 636 -51.93 -48.15 -65.83
C PRO A 636 -51.15 -47.08 -65.06
N ARG A 637 -49.83 -47.05 -65.23
CA ARG A 637 -48.89 -46.02 -64.75
C ARG A 637 -48.94 -44.77 -65.62
N ALA A 638 -50.10 -44.11 -65.66
CA ALA A 638 -50.32 -42.90 -66.44
C ALA A 638 -50.97 -41.79 -65.59
N PHE A 639 -50.94 -40.55 -66.07
CA PHE A 639 -51.74 -39.46 -65.52
C PHE A 639 -53.20 -39.59 -65.94
N THR A 640 -53.92 -40.58 -65.41
CA THR A 640 -55.27 -41.00 -65.85
C THR A 640 -56.35 -39.93 -65.76
N THR A 641 -56.18 -38.88 -64.93
CA THR A 641 -57.07 -37.70 -64.91
C THR A 641 -56.90 -36.82 -66.15
N ALA A 642 -55.69 -36.75 -66.70
CA ALA A 642 -55.41 -36.05 -67.96
C ALA A 642 -55.64 -36.96 -69.17
N PHE A 643 -55.25 -38.23 -69.06
CA PHE A 643 -55.32 -39.25 -70.10
C PHE A 643 -56.22 -40.42 -69.69
N PRO A 644 -57.54 -40.21 -69.55
CA PRO A 644 -58.47 -41.28 -69.24
C PRO A 644 -58.53 -42.32 -70.37
N GLY A 645 -59.07 -43.50 -70.06
CA GLY A 645 -59.07 -44.65 -70.97
C GLY A 645 -57.67 -45.16 -71.39
N THR A 646 -56.57 -44.70 -70.77
CA THR A 646 -55.24 -45.24 -71.06
C THR A 646 -55.18 -46.71 -70.67
N SER A 647 -54.72 -47.58 -71.59
CA SER A 647 -54.66 -49.02 -71.34
C SER A 647 -53.28 -49.45 -70.87
N GLY A 648 -53.21 -50.13 -69.73
CA GLY A 648 -52.01 -50.84 -69.29
C GLY A 648 -51.87 -52.25 -69.86
N GLY A 649 -52.86 -52.73 -70.62
CA GLY A 649 -52.87 -54.08 -71.19
C GLY A 649 -52.10 -54.22 -72.52
N TYR A 650 -51.83 -53.10 -73.21
CA TYR A 650 -51.26 -53.09 -74.56
C TYR A 650 -50.17 -52.02 -74.70
N TYR A 651 -49.27 -52.22 -75.67
CA TYR A 651 -48.28 -51.24 -76.06
C TYR A 651 -48.90 -50.02 -76.75
N TYR A 652 -48.24 -48.88 -76.62
CA TYR A 652 -48.53 -47.66 -77.37
C TYR A 652 -47.42 -47.37 -78.38
N TRP A 653 -47.79 -47.16 -79.64
CA TRP A 653 -46.88 -46.87 -80.74
C TRP A 653 -46.16 -45.53 -80.57
N SER A 654 -44.84 -45.53 -80.83
CA SER A 654 -44.07 -44.33 -81.12
C SER A 654 -43.49 -44.37 -82.53
N SER A 655 -43.13 -43.20 -83.04
CA SER A 655 -42.40 -42.98 -84.30
C SER A 655 -40.88 -43.18 -84.18
N THR A 656 -40.37 -43.53 -83.00
CA THR A 656 -38.93 -43.73 -82.78
C THR A 656 -38.53 -45.16 -83.14
N VAL A 657 -37.93 -45.32 -84.31
CA VAL A 657 -37.37 -46.60 -84.80
C VAL A 657 -36.38 -47.20 -83.79
N TYR A 658 -36.45 -48.51 -83.58
CA TYR A 658 -35.50 -49.23 -82.75
C TYR A 658 -34.19 -49.42 -83.52
N LEU A 659 -33.17 -48.59 -83.23
CA LEU A 659 -31.94 -48.55 -84.04
C LEU A 659 -31.19 -49.89 -84.24
N PRO A 660 -31.20 -50.88 -83.31
CA PRO A 660 -30.61 -52.20 -83.56
C PRO A 660 -31.35 -53.06 -84.60
N ASP A 661 -32.63 -52.79 -84.89
CA ASP A 661 -33.41 -53.45 -85.95
C ASP A 661 -34.51 -52.51 -86.46
N THR A 662 -34.27 -51.94 -87.65
CA THR A 662 -35.17 -50.95 -88.28
C THR A 662 -36.52 -51.53 -88.74
N THR A 663 -36.73 -52.84 -88.66
CA THR A 663 -38.06 -53.44 -88.86
C THR A 663 -38.98 -53.26 -87.65
N LYS A 664 -38.46 -52.71 -86.54
CA LYS A 664 -39.14 -52.54 -85.25
C LYS A 664 -39.20 -51.07 -84.83
N SER A 665 -40.23 -50.70 -84.06
CA SER A 665 -40.31 -49.37 -83.42
C SER A 665 -40.30 -49.50 -81.91
N LEU A 666 -39.80 -48.47 -81.23
CA LEU A 666 -39.96 -48.35 -79.79
C LEU A 666 -41.42 -48.07 -79.44
N VAL A 667 -41.89 -48.73 -78.39
CA VAL A 667 -43.26 -48.65 -77.88
C VAL A 667 -43.24 -48.55 -76.36
N LEU A 668 -44.20 -47.81 -75.81
CA LEU A 668 -44.35 -47.64 -74.37
C LEU A 668 -45.37 -48.63 -73.82
N TYR A 669 -45.08 -49.25 -72.68
CA TYR A 669 -46.01 -50.12 -71.97
C TYR A 669 -46.47 -49.46 -70.67
N PHE A 670 -47.73 -49.02 -70.60
CA PHE A 670 -48.26 -48.33 -69.42
C PHE A 670 -48.50 -49.27 -68.21
N SER A 671 -48.20 -50.57 -68.25
CA SER A 671 -48.33 -51.43 -67.06
C SER A 671 -47.22 -51.23 -66.04
N ASP A 672 -45.98 -51.14 -66.52
CA ASP A 672 -44.76 -50.90 -65.75
C ASP A 672 -44.13 -49.53 -66.03
N GLY A 673 -44.58 -48.83 -67.08
CA GLY A 673 -43.99 -47.57 -67.55
C GLY A 673 -42.75 -47.80 -68.42
N GLY A 674 -42.49 -49.04 -68.84
CA GLY A 674 -41.31 -49.43 -69.57
C GLY A 674 -41.39 -49.14 -71.07
N THR A 675 -40.29 -48.62 -71.61
CA THR A 675 -40.05 -48.56 -73.06
C THR A 675 -39.44 -49.87 -73.54
N THR A 676 -40.03 -50.45 -74.58
CA THR A 676 -39.59 -51.69 -75.24
C THR A 676 -39.71 -51.53 -76.76
N TRP A 677 -39.56 -52.60 -77.53
CA TRP A 677 -39.78 -52.63 -78.98
C TRP A 677 -40.83 -53.66 -79.39
N THR A 678 -41.42 -53.48 -80.57
CA THR A 678 -42.23 -54.51 -81.24
C THR A 678 -42.12 -54.39 -82.77
N ASP A 679 -42.42 -55.48 -83.47
CA ASP A 679 -42.33 -55.57 -84.93
C ASP A 679 -43.32 -54.61 -85.59
N SER A 680 -42.87 -53.84 -86.58
CA SER A 680 -43.68 -52.74 -87.16
C SER A 680 -44.88 -53.18 -88.00
N ALA A 681 -44.87 -54.42 -88.50
CA ALA A 681 -45.84 -54.91 -89.48
C ALA A 681 -47.12 -55.57 -88.89
N PRO A 682 -47.06 -56.38 -87.80
CA PRO A 682 -48.26 -56.93 -87.17
C PRO A 682 -49.16 -55.87 -86.52
N VAL A 683 -50.46 -56.14 -86.51
CA VAL A 683 -51.45 -55.32 -85.79
C VAL A 683 -51.49 -55.77 -84.33
N GLY A 684 -51.26 -54.86 -83.38
CA GLY A 684 -51.28 -55.23 -81.96
C GLY A 684 -51.07 -54.12 -80.92
N ALA A 685 -50.80 -52.87 -81.32
CA ALA A 685 -50.55 -51.77 -80.40
C ALA A 685 -51.43 -50.54 -80.69
N LEU A 686 -51.62 -49.71 -79.67
CA LEU A 686 -52.52 -48.56 -79.66
C LEU A 686 -51.83 -47.30 -80.17
N ALA A 687 -52.61 -46.34 -80.67
CA ALA A 687 -52.12 -45.03 -81.08
C ALA A 687 -52.72 -43.92 -80.19
N ARG A 688 -51.88 -42.98 -79.75
CA ARG A 688 -52.27 -41.67 -79.19
C ARG A 688 -51.50 -40.63 -79.99
N CYS A 689 -52.15 -39.56 -80.42
CA CYS A 689 -51.56 -38.59 -81.32
C CYS A 689 -51.07 -37.35 -80.57
N VAL A 690 -50.01 -36.74 -81.08
CA VAL A 690 -49.42 -35.50 -80.54
C VAL A 690 -49.25 -34.46 -81.63
N SER A 691 -49.35 -33.21 -81.24
CA SER A 691 -49.09 -31.99 -81.98
C SER A 691 -48.02 -31.20 -81.20
N PRO A 692 -47.15 -30.42 -81.86
CA PRO A 692 -46.39 -29.37 -81.16
C PRO A 692 -47.35 -28.32 -80.55
N GLY A 693 -46.80 -27.39 -79.76
CA GLY A 693 -47.57 -26.27 -79.21
C GLY A 693 -48.09 -25.27 -80.25
N PRO A 694 -48.80 -24.22 -79.80
CA PRO A 694 -48.97 -22.99 -80.58
C PRO A 694 -47.64 -22.22 -80.73
#